data_AF-A0A024G3U4-F1
#
_entry.id   AF-A0A024G3U4-F1
#
_cell.length_a   1.000
_cell.length_b   1.000
_cell.length_c   1.000
_cell.angle_alpha   90.00
_cell.angle_beta   90.00
_cell.angle_gamma   90.00
#
_symmetry.space_group_name_H-M   'P 1'
#
loop_
_entity.id
_entity.type
_entity.pdbx_description
1 polymer ?
#
loop_
_entity_poly.entity_id
_entity_poly.type
_entity_poly.pdbx_seq_one_letter_code
_entity_poly.pdbx_strand_id
1 'polypeptide(L)'
;MIDCIQVEQVLSFWFDGDQNENYKMKWFPPHKSHTQKQVDGEVTRQFFGLLEQAQGGQLVEWQSTRPSLLALIIVLDQFSRHIYRNRSDRDDLVARNDKISITLVKHLIEKKWHVNMAIPHYVFAMMPLRHSPCTEGLTALLKEVEDRKVFGHAERELLDKFSRTTQQRLLHLKGTESSDTAVYNILERHLVQKDESGVHETELFKSIKTFLVNKNALNDTHVAISLSGGVDSMVLAYLLHKVRLSSQYYGIVAIHIDYANRPESAAEHTYVKEWCDRLDIQFYARRIDEVTRGETKRDEYEKVARDIRYSTYRDILKKHGIPGICFGHHRGDVQENIISNMMKGSSLLNLNGMSETSVANGVVIWRPMLQFDKSAIFDFAHRYGIPYFKDTTPAWSTRGKLRNQLMPLLKDMYGDGFLQNVSNLGTESTQCSELIQENIMRPIMSSVHSSSVAVWFSCTLLANQPYFIWKEILRQICHFKMGDHMIREKPIRELMIKVREHKGKGSWITLKKKNRSFLTEECCLIIFRDRFFPPRSEAHARIGTTVSLDQEYTFGPWLLQTKVVHSKQQDQCIDQIRVASPITLWDLLRNEGFSYILPLTTESQFVISDQDHTSSLKKLDKAIKKSMPLVSSVFQLDDEDHHKSWVVCTLRYDNNRE
;
A
#
# COMPACT_ATOMS: atom_id res chain seq x y z
N MET A 1 -37.85 -51.76 19.76
CA MET A 1 -37.89 -51.29 18.35
C MET A 1 -37.94 -49.77 18.28
N ILE A 2 -38.79 -49.10 19.07
CA ILE A 2 -38.91 -47.62 19.09
C ILE A 2 -37.59 -46.93 19.49
N ASP A 3 -36.91 -47.41 20.53
CA ASP A 3 -35.61 -46.83 20.97
C ASP A 3 -34.52 -46.93 19.91
N CYS A 4 -34.48 -48.03 19.16
CA CYS A 4 -33.49 -48.22 18.09
C CYS A 4 -33.68 -47.22 16.95
N ILE A 5 -34.94 -46.91 16.60
CA ILE A 5 -35.29 -45.94 15.57
C ILE A 5 -34.91 -44.51 16.02
N GLN A 6 -35.15 -44.17 17.29
CA GLN A 6 -34.80 -42.85 17.82
C GLN A 6 -33.28 -42.64 17.93
N VAL A 7 -32.52 -43.67 18.31
CA VAL A 7 -31.04 -43.62 18.30
C VAL A 7 -30.52 -43.37 16.89
N GLU A 8 -31.03 -44.10 15.90
CA GLU A 8 -30.63 -43.93 14.50
C GLU A 8 -31.02 -42.55 13.96
N GLN A 9 -32.17 -42.00 14.33
CA GLN A 9 -32.59 -40.65 13.96
C GLN A 9 -31.63 -39.56 14.48
N VAL A 10 -31.15 -39.68 15.73
CA VAL A 10 -30.18 -38.72 16.30
C VAL A 10 -28.84 -38.80 15.55
N LEU A 11 -28.32 -40.00 15.36
CA LEU A 11 -27.00 -40.20 14.74
C LEU A 11 -27.02 -39.83 13.27
N SER A 12 -28.05 -40.23 12.52
CA SER A 12 -28.20 -39.89 11.10
C SER A 12 -28.36 -38.39 10.90
N PHE A 13 -29.20 -37.72 11.70
CA PHE A 13 -29.36 -36.28 11.63
C PHE A 13 -28.02 -35.54 11.85
N TRP A 14 -27.23 -35.98 12.82
CA TRP A 14 -26.02 -35.29 13.22
C TRP A 14 -24.78 -35.63 12.39
N PHE A 15 -24.66 -36.85 11.88
CA PHE A 15 -23.45 -37.35 11.23
C PHE A 15 -23.60 -37.70 9.75
N ASP A 16 -24.79 -38.06 9.26
CA ASP A 16 -24.94 -38.45 7.86
C ASP A 16 -24.82 -37.26 6.91
N GLY A 17 -24.41 -37.53 5.67
CA GLY A 17 -24.15 -36.54 4.64
C GLY A 17 -22.68 -36.15 4.51
N ASP A 18 -22.41 -35.12 3.71
CA ASP A 18 -21.06 -34.60 3.52
C ASP A 18 -20.54 -33.94 4.81
N GLN A 19 -19.37 -34.37 5.28
CA GLN A 19 -18.79 -33.91 6.54
C GLN A 19 -18.38 -32.43 6.50
N ASN A 20 -17.97 -31.91 5.34
CA ASN A 20 -17.61 -30.50 5.18
C ASN A 20 -18.85 -29.59 5.19
N GLU A 21 -19.96 -30.06 4.61
CA GLU A 21 -21.25 -29.40 4.72
C GLU A 21 -21.79 -29.43 6.16
N ASN A 22 -21.78 -30.60 6.81
CA ASN A 22 -22.18 -30.75 8.20
C ASN A 22 -21.35 -29.82 9.12
N TYR A 23 -20.05 -29.71 8.89
CA TYR A 23 -19.18 -28.79 9.62
C TYR A 23 -19.61 -27.33 9.52
N LYS A 24 -19.91 -26.84 8.30
CA LYS A 24 -20.28 -25.44 8.04
C LYS A 24 -21.72 -25.12 8.40
N MET A 25 -22.62 -26.08 8.26
CA MET A 25 -24.06 -25.84 8.35
C MET A 25 -24.63 -26.27 9.69
N LYS A 26 -24.27 -27.46 10.21
CA LYS A 26 -24.88 -28.03 11.42
C LYS A 26 -24.01 -27.85 12.67
N TRP A 27 -22.76 -28.29 12.63
CA TRP A 27 -21.90 -28.36 13.80
C TRP A 27 -21.35 -27.00 14.25
N PHE A 28 -20.92 -26.17 13.29
CA PHE A 28 -20.34 -24.87 13.57
C PHE A 28 -20.83 -23.77 12.61
N PRO A 29 -22.16 -23.54 12.54
CA PRO A 29 -22.70 -22.47 11.69
C PRO A 29 -22.20 -21.09 12.12
N PRO A 30 -22.00 -20.14 11.18
CA PRO A 30 -21.58 -18.79 11.52
C PRO A 30 -22.55 -18.12 12.49
N HIS A 31 -22.02 -17.41 13.49
CA HIS A 31 -22.82 -16.80 14.55
C HIS A 31 -23.81 -15.76 14.00
N LYS A 32 -25.08 -15.82 14.45
CA LYS A 32 -26.21 -15.00 13.99
C LYS A 32 -26.56 -15.13 12.50
N SER A 33 -26.05 -16.15 11.81
CA SER A 33 -26.40 -16.40 10.41
C SER A 33 -27.81 -16.95 10.24
N HIS A 34 -28.35 -16.86 9.02
CA HIS A 34 -29.60 -17.51 8.64
C HIS A 34 -29.53 -19.04 8.86
N THR A 35 -28.41 -19.66 8.47
CA THR A 35 -28.13 -21.08 8.65
C THR A 35 -28.22 -21.51 10.11
N GLN A 36 -27.64 -20.72 11.03
CA GLN A 36 -27.69 -21.03 12.46
C GLN A 36 -29.14 -21.07 12.97
N LYS A 37 -29.97 -20.09 12.60
CA LYS A 37 -31.39 -20.03 13.01
C LYS A 37 -32.19 -21.21 12.46
N GLN A 38 -31.89 -21.63 11.24
CA GLN A 38 -32.56 -22.76 10.60
C GLN A 38 -32.28 -24.07 11.35
N VAL A 39 -31.00 -24.36 11.64
CA VAL A 39 -30.60 -25.57 12.36
C VAL A 39 -31.13 -25.56 13.80
N ASP A 40 -31.06 -24.43 14.51
CA ASP A 40 -31.61 -24.32 15.85
C ASP A 40 -33.12 -24.63 15.88
N GLY A 41 -33.87 -24.12 14.89
CA GLY A 41 -35.30 -24.39 14.75
C GLY A 41 -35.61 -25.84 14.39
N GLU A 42 -34.79 -26.47 13.56
CA GLU A 42 -34.93 -27.87 13.17
C GLU A 42 -34.63 -28.83 14.32
N VAL A 43 -33.52 -28.62 15.04
CA VAL A 43 -33.15 -29.40 16.22
C VAL A 43 -34.22 -29.27 17.30
N THR A 44 -34.75 -28.06 17.52
CA THR A 44 -35.81 -27.83 18.50
C THR A 44 -37.10 -28.55 18.11
N ARG A 45 -37.50 -28.49 16.83
CA ARG A 45 -38.74 -29.13 16.38
C ARG A 45 -38.68 -30.66 16.47
N GLN A 46 -37.53 -31.26 16.14
CA GLN A 46 -37.39 -32.71 16.05
C GLN A 46 -37.02 -33.37 17.39
N PHE A 47 -36.18 -32.72 18.21
CA PHE A 47 -35.53 -33.39 19.34
C PHE A 47 -35.81 -32.77 20.72
N PHE A 48 -36.66 -31.73 20.83
CA PHE A 48 -37.00 -31.14 22.13
C PHE A 48 -37.59 -32.16 23.11
N GLY A 49 -38.59 -32.94 22.67
CA GLY A 49 -39.20 -33.98 23.52
C GLY A 49 -38.21 -35.08 23.91
N LEU A 50 -37.27 -35.43 23.03
CA LEU A 50 -36.22 -36.40 23.32
C LEU A 50 -35.23 -35.88 24.38
N LEU A 51 -34.91 -34.58 24.34
CA LEU A 51 -34.12 -33.93 25.39
C LEU A 51 -34.83 -33.98 26.74
N GLU A 52 -36.14 -33.74 26.79
CA GLU A 52 -36.92 -33.84 28.03
C GLU A 52 -36.93 -35.27 28.60
N GLN A 53 -37.06 -36.28 27.74
CA GLN A 53 -36.96 -37.69 28.13
C GLN A 53 -35.57 -38.04 28.68
N ALA A 54 -34.51 -37.54 28.02
CA ALA A 54 -33.13 -37.74 28.47
C ALA A 54 -32.89 -37.09 29.84
N GLN A 55 -33.39 -35.87 30.05
CA GLN A 55 -33.28 -35.13 31.32
C GLN A 55 -34.10 -35.76 32.45
N GLY A 56 -35.26 -36.33 32.12
CA GLY A 56 -36.12 -37.07 33.04
C GLY A 56 -35.61 -38.48 33.39
N GLY A 57 -34.48 -38.91 32.82
CA GLY A 57 -33.91 -40.23 33.07
C GLY A 57 -34.73 -41.37 32.47
N GLN A 58 -35.53 -41.12 31.42
CA GLN A 58 -36.35 -42.14 30.77
C GLN A 58 -35.56 -42.96 29.74
N LEU A 59 -34.37 -42.48 29.33
CA LEU A 59 -33.49 -43.12 28.34
C LEU A 59 -32.31 -43.89 28.99
N VAL A 60 -32.50 -44.50 30.18
CA VAL A 60 -31.41 -45.25 30.86
C VAL A 60 -30.87 -46.37 29.99
N GLU A 61 -31.74 -47.05 29.23
CA GLU A 61 -31.34 -48.16 28.35
C GLU A 61 -30.36 -47.71 27.25
N TRP A 62 -30.34 -46.42 26.90
CA TRP A 62 -29.40 -45.91 25.89
C TRP A 62 -27.94 -45.95 26.39
N GLN A 63 -27.69 -46.23 27.66
CA GLN A 63 -26.33 -46.41 28.18
C GLN A 63 -25.75 -47.81 27.89
N SER A 64 -26.56 -48.74 27.35
CA SER A 64 -26.18 -50.15 27.19
C SER A 64 -25.29 -50.45 25.98
N THR A 65 -25.30 -49.61 24.94
CA THR A 65 -24.51 -49.83 23.72
C THR A 65 -23.75 -48.57 23.29
N ARG A 66 -22.68 -48.73 22.50
CA ARG A 66 -21.88 -47.61 22.00
C ARG A 66 -22.69 -46.58 21.18
N PRO A 67 -23.51 -46.97 20.17
CA PRO A 67 -24.27 -46.00 19.38
C PRO A 67 -25.33 -45.26 20.20
N SER A 68 -26.07 -45.97 21.05
CA SER A 68 -27.12 -45.38 21.89
C SER A 68 -26.52 -44.41 22.92
N LEU A 69 -25.36 -44.72 23.48
CA LEU A 69 -24.68 -43.86 24.45
C LEU A 69 -24.17 -42.57 23.78
N LEU A 70 -23.63 -42.67 22.56
CA LEU A 70 -23.23 -41.50 21.78
C LEU A 70 -24.42 -40.61 21.43
N ALA A 71 -25.54 -41.20 21.01
CA ALA A 71 -26.77 -40.46 20.73
C ALA A 71 -27.26 -39.71 21.98
N LEU A 72 -27.24 -40.36 23.14
CA LEU A 72 -27.61 -39.75 24.41
C LEU A 72 -26.68 -38.56 24.78
N ILE A 73 -25.37 -38.70 24.54
CA ILE A 73 -24.39 -37.61 24.73
C ILE A 73 -24.71 -36.42 23.81
N ILE A 74 -25.02 -36.67 22.54
CA ILE A 74 -25.34 -35.60 21.56
C ILE A 74 -26.60 -34.85 21.95
N VAL A 75 -27.65 -35.57 22.39
CA VAL A 75 -28.89 -34.95 22.86
C VAL A 75 -28.62 -34.03 24.05
N LEU A 76 -27.91 -34.53 25.06
CA LEU A 76 -27.65 -33.78 26.30
C LEU A 76 -26.65 -32.63 26.10
N ASP A 77 -25.62 -32.79 25.28
CA ASP A 77 -24.57 -31.78 25.10
C ASP A 77 -24.79 -30.86 23.89
N GLN A 78 -24.99 -31.42 22.69
CA GLN A 78 -25.10 -30.59 21.48
C GLN A 78 -26.52 -30.04 21.29
N PHE A 79 -27.55 -30.90 21.26
CA PHE A 79 -28.92 -30.46 20.99
C PHE A 79 -29.45 -29.51 22.05
N SER A 80 -29.15 -29.75 23.32
CA SER A 80 -29.53 -28.82 24.40
C SER A 80 -29.01 -27.40 24.19
N ARG A 81 -27.80 -27.23 23.64
CA ARG A 81 -27.21 -25.91 23.33
C ARG A 81 -27.86 -25.24 22.11
N HIS A 82 -28.40 -26.00 21.18
CA HIS A 82 -29.20 -25.48 20.07
C HIS A 82 -30.59 -25.04 20.58
N ILE A 83 -31.26 -25.90 21.34
CA ILE A 83 -32.61 -25.69 21.89
C ILE A 83 -32.65 -24.48 22.84
N TYR A 84 -31.72 -24.40 23.79
CA TYR A 84 -31.75 -23.37 24.83
C TYR A 84 -31.03 -22.08 24.42
N ARG A 85 -30.55 -21.95 23.18
CA ARG A 85 -29.65 -20.85 22.76
C ARG A 85 -30.18 -19.45 23.06
N ASN A 86 -31.49 -19.23 22.92
CA ASN A 86 -32.13 -17.93 23.10
C ASN A 86 -32.95 -17.82 24.40
N ARG A 87 -32.81 -18.78 25.32
CA ARG A 87 -33.50 -18.73 26.63
C ARG A 87 -32.70 -17.91 27.64
N SER A 88 -33.41 -17.24 28.55
CA SER A 88 -32.79 -16.46 29.63
C SER A 88 -32.13 -17.34 30.70
N ASP A 89 -32.63 -18.56 30.91
CA ASP A 89 -32.15 -19.56 31.88
C ASP A 89 -31.19 -20.59 31.27
N ARG A 90 -30.61 -20.28 30.09
CA ARG A 90 -29.79 -21.21 29.30
C ARG A 90 -28.65 -21.82 30.09
N ASP A 91 -27.86 -21.01 30.79
CA ASP A 91 -26.61 -21.47 31.39
C ASP A 91 -26.87 -22.48 32.52
N ASP A 92 -27.94 -22.29 33.30
CA ASP A 92 -28.37 -23.24 34.33
C ASP A 92 -28.85 -24.56 33.73
N LEU A 93 -29.64 -24.51 32.66
CA LEU A 93 -30.14 -25.70 31.96
C LEU A 93 -29.00 -26.51 31.32
N VAL A 94 -28.06 -25.83 30.67
CA VAL A 94 -26.88 -26.44 30.06
C VAL A 94 -25.96 -27.04 31.14
N ALA A 95 -25.73 -26.34 32.25
CA ALA A 95 -24.89 -26.84 33.34
C ALA A 95 -25.43 -28.13 33.98
N ARG A 96 -26.76 -28.30 34.05
CA ARG A 96 -27.39 -29.55 34.50
C ARG A 96 -27.10 -30.69 33.52
N ASN A 97 -27.25 -30.43 32.23
CA ASN A 97 -26.98 -31.43 31.20
C ASN A 97 -25.49 -31.80 31.13
N ASP A 98 -24.59 -30.83 31.32
CA ASP A 98 -23.13 -31.06 31.34
C ASP A 98 -22.73 -32.05 32.44
N LYS A 99 -23.35 -32.00 33.62
CA LYS A 99 -23.09 -32.97 34.69
C LYS A 99 -23.46 -34.40 34.29
N ILE A 100 -24.61 -34.56 33.62
CA ILE A 100 -25.08 -35.86 33.15
C ILE A 100 -24.18 -36.36 32.02
N SER A 101 -23.93 -35.54 31.01
CA SER A 101 -23.12 -35.91 29.84
C SER A 101 -21.68 -36.24 30.22
N ILE A 102 -21.04 -35.52 31.16
CA ILE A 102 -19.71 -35.88 31.66
C ILE A 102 -19.70 -37.28 32.30
N THR A 103 -20.75 -37.65 33.04
CA THR A 103 -20.87 -38.98 33.65
C THR A 103 -20.97 -40.07 32.57
N LEU A 104 -21.75 -39.81 31.52
CA LEU A 104 -21.88 -40.70 30.37
C LEU A 104 -20.55 -40.87 29.60
N VAL A 105 -19.78 -39.79 29.43
CA VAL A 105 -18.46 -39.87 28.78
C VAL A 105 -17.47 -40.67 29.62
N LYS A 106 -17.48 -40.53 30.95
CA LYS A 106 -16.66 -41.37 31.83
C LYS A 106 -16.99 -42.85 31.66
N HIS A 107 -18.28 -43.19 31.62
CA HIS A 107 -18.73 -44.56 31.34
C HIS A 107 -18.23 -45.08 29.98
N LEU A 108 -18.31 -44.25 28.94
CA LEU A 108 -17.79 -44.55 27.59
C LEU A 108 -16.27 -44.80 27.59
N ILE A 109 -15.52 -44.05 28.42
CA ILE A 109 -14.08 -44.20 28.59
C ILE A 109 -13.74 -45.50 29.35
N GLU A 110 -14.42 -45.77 30.46
CA GLU A 110 -14.25 -47.00 31.26
C GLU A 110 -14.48 -48.26 30.43
N LYS A 111 -15.49 -48.25 29.55
CA LYS A 111 -15.78 -49.36 28.62
C LYS A 111 -14.85 -49.41 27.41
N LYS A 112 -13.91 -48.46 27.27
CA LYS A 112 -13.00 -48.29 26.11
C LYS A 112 -13.73 -48.16 24.77
N TRP A 113 -14.98 -47.69 24.76
CA TRP A 113 -15.77 -47.56 23.54
C TRP A 113 -15.32 -46.43 22.62
N HIS A 114 -14.48 -45.50 23.11
CA HIS A 114 -13.90 -44.39 22.34
C HIS A 114 -12.73 -44.80 21.43
N VAL A 115 -12.02 -45.92 21.72
CA VAL A 115 -10.75 -46.27 21.07
C VAL A 115 -10.88 -46.32 19.54
N ASN A 116 -11.92 -47.00 19.04
CA ASN A 116 -12.15 -47.23 17.60
C ASN A 116 -13.34 -46.44 17.03
N MET A 117 -13.56 -45.20 17.49
CA MET A 117 -14.58 -44.32 16.91
C MET A 117 -14.02 -43.57 15.70
N ALA A 118 -14.87 -43.34 14.68
CA ALA A 118 -14.57 -42.38 13.62
C ALA A 118 -14.34 -40.98 14.22
N ILE A 119 -13.55 -40.12 13.56
CA ILE A 119 -13.11 -38.84 14.14
C ILE A 119 -14.30 -37.95 14.55
N PRO A 120 -15.36 -37.75 13.73
CA PRO A 120 -16.54 -37.00 14.15
C PRO A 120 -17.19 -37.59 15.41
N HIS A 121 -17.40 -38.91 15.43
CA HIS A 121 -18.03 -39.60 16.56
C HIS A 121 -17.20 -39.43 17.83
N TYR A 122 -15.88 -39.58 17.75
CA TYR A 122 -14.96 -39.37 18.85
C TYR A 122 -15.00 -37.93 19.37
N VAL A 123 -14.89 -36.95 18.46
CA VAL A 123 -14.87 -35.52 18.81
C VAL A 123 -16.14 -35.15 19.57
N PHE A 124 -17.31 -35.52 19.06
CA PHE A 124 -18.59 -35.22 19.73
C PHE A 124 -18.83 -36.06 20.98
N ALA A 125 -18.34 -37.30 21.05
CA ALA A 125 -18.36 -38.07 22.29
C ALA A 125 -17.54 -37.40 23.40
N MET A 126 -16.42 -36.77 23.06
CA MET A 126 -15.52 -36.14 24.04
C MET A 126 -15.85 -34.66 24.33
N MET A 127 -16.76 -34.03 23.57
CA MET A 127 -17.17 -32.63 23.77
C MET A 127 -17.54 -32.28 25.22
N PRO A 128 -18.32 -33.11 25.96
CA PRO A 128 -18.67 -32.82 27.35
C PRO A 128 -17.47 -32.63 28.28
N LEU A 129 -16.38 -33.40 28.08
CA LEU A 129 -15.19 -33.27 28.92
C LEU A 129 -14.52 -31.91 28.76
N ARG A 130 -14.62 -31.27 27.58
CA ARG A 130 -14.15 -29.91 27.37
C ARG A 130 -14.90 -28.90 28.25
N HIS A 131 -16.18 -29.15 28.54
CA HIS A 131 -17.01 -28.28 29.36
C HIS A 131 -16.74 -28.45 30.86
N SER A 132 -16.04 -29.53 31.25
CA SER A 132 -15.60 -29.78 32.62
C SER A 132 -14.57 -28.74 33.10
N PRO A 133 -14.62 -28.32 34.39
CA PRO A 133 -13.60 -27.49 35.01
C PRO A 133 -12.32 -28.26 35.40
N CYS A 134 -12.24 -29.58 35.14
CA CYS A 134 -11.11 -30.41 35.55
C CYS A 134 -9.92 -30.32 34.57
N THR A 135 -8.84 -29.65 35.01
CA THR A 135 -7.63 -29.40 34.21
C THR A 135 -6.82 -30.68 33.92
N GLU A 136 -6.78 -31.64 34.85
CA GLU A 136 -6.14 -32.95 34.66
C GLU A 136 -6.85 -33.76 33.57
N GLY A 137 -8.19 -33.77 33.59
CA GLY A 137 -9.00 -34.46 32.58
C GLY A 137 -8.82 -33.88 31.18
N LEU A 138 -8.73 -32.55 31.05
CA LEU A 138 -8.43 -31.89 29.77
C LEU A 138 -7.00 -32.21 29.27
N THR A 139 -6.03 -32.32 30.18
CA THR A 139 -4.65 -32.66 29.83
C THR A 139 -4.56 -34.10 29.29
N ALA A 140 -5.24 -35.05 29.93
CA ALA A 140 -5.33 -36.42 29.47
C ALA A 140 -6.04 -36.54 28.12
N LEU A 141 -7.14 -35.79 27.92
CA LEU A 141 -7.87 -35.72 26.65
C LEU A 141 -6.99 -35.20 25.51
N LEU A 142 -6.17 -34.16 25.76
CA LEU A 142 -5.27 -33.62 24.75
C LEU A 142 -4.17 -34.61 24.33
N LYS A 143 -3.68 -35.43 25.27
CA LYS A 143 -2.73 -36.49 24.96
C LYS A 143 -3.35 -37.55 24.03
N GLU A 144 -4.54 -38.02 24.36
CA GLU A 144 -5.28 -39.00 23.55
C GLU A 144 -5.62 -38.45 22.14
N VAL A 145 -5.96 -37.16 22.03
CA VAL A 145 -6.19 -36.49 20.75
C VAL A 145 -4.91 -36.47 19.90
N GLU A 146 -3.75 -36.24 20.51
CA GLU A 146 -2.46 -36.21 19.81
C GLU A 146 -2.08 -37.61 19.30
N ASP A 147 -2.27 -38.65 20.11
CA ASP A 147 -2.03 -40.04 19.71
C ASP A 147 -2.88 -40.43 18.48
N ARG A 148 -4.11 -39.89 18.36
CA ARG A 148 -5.00 -40.11 17.20
C ARG A 148 -4.58 -39.36 15.94
N LYS A 149 -3.87 -38.23 16.05
CA LYS A 149 -3.37 -37.47 14.88
C LYS A 149 -2.33 -38.24 14.08
N VAL A 150 -1.70 -39.25 14.68
CA VAL A 150 -0.68 -40.09 14.04
C VAL A 150 -1.30 -41.03 12.99
N PHE A 151 -2.60 -41.34 13.06
CA PHE A 151 -3.20 -42.46 12.33
C PHE A 151 -4.25 -42.11 11.25
N GLY A 152 -4.52 -40.84 10.93
CA GLY A 152 -5.58 -40.49 9.96
C GLY A 152 -5.40 -39.15 9.24
N HIS A 153 -5.42 -39.17 7.90
CA HIS A 153 -5.20 -37.98 7.05
C HIS A 153 -6.49 -37.25 6.61
N ALA A 154 -7.64 -37.92 6.53
CA ALA A 154 -8.81 -37.39 5.82
C ALA A 154 -9.68 -36.38 6.61
N GLU A 155 -9.64 -36.39 7.96
CA GLU A 155 -10.55 -35.56 8.80
C GLU A 155 -9.79 -34.75 9.87
N ARG A 156 -8.51 -34.45 9.59
CA ARG A 156 -7.57 -33.82 10.52
C ARG A 156 -8.02 -32.43 11.00
N GLU A 157 -8.75 -31.69 10.17
CA GLU A 157 -9.19 -30.32 10.48
C GLU A 157 -10.14 -30.25 11.70
N LEU A 158 -11.08 -31.20 11.80
CA LEU A 158 -12.03 -31.27 12.92
C LEU A 158 -11.30 -31.62 14.22
N LEU A 159 -10.38 -32.58 14.16
CA LEU A 159 -9.56 -33.00 15.31
C LEU A 159 -8.60 -31.88 15.76
N ASP A 160 -7.98 -31.17 14.82
CA ASP A 160 -7.12 -30.02 15.11
C ASP A 160 -7.92 -28.86 15.74
N LYS A 161 -9.14 -28.60 15.28
CA LYS A 161 -10.02 -27.62 15.93
C LYS A 161 -10.43 -28.05 17.34
N PHE A 162 -10.75 -29.32 17.54
CA PHE A 162 -11.09 -29.85 18.87
C PHE A 162 -9.89 -29.75 19.83
N SER A 163 -8.70 -30.15 19.38
CA SER A 163 -7.43 -29.98 20.09
C SER A 163 -7.20 -28.52 20.49
N ARG A 164 -7.34 -27.58 19.55
CA ARG A 164 -7.15 -26.13 19.78
C ARG A 164 -8.12 -25.59 20.82
N THR A 165 -9.42 -25.85 20.67
CA THR A 165 -10.46 -25.33 21.60
C THR A 165 -10.36 -25.93 23.00
N THR A 166 -9.87 -27.17 23.11
CA THR A 166 -9.63 -27.84 24.40
C THR A 166 -8.39 -27.28 25.11
N GLN A 167 -7.32 -26.98 24.37
CA GLN A 167 -6.14 -26.27 24.90
C GLN A 167 -6.50 -24.88 25.43
N GLN A 168 -7.30 -24.11 24.69
CA GLN A 168 -7.77 -22.78 25.13
C GLN A 168 -8.51 -22.86 26.47
N ARG A 169 -9.40 -23.85 26.63
CA ARG A 169 -10.14 -24.06 27.88
C ARG A 169 -9.23 -24.44 29.04
N LEU A 170 -8.27 -25.33 28.81
CA LEU A 170 -7.28 -25.73 29.84
C LEU A 170 -6.47 -24.53 30.33
N LEU A 171 -6.05 -23.64 29.43
CA LEU A 171 -5.30 -22.43 29.79
C LEU A 171 -6.15 -21.46 30.60
N HIS A 172 -7.40 -21.23 30.19
CA HIS A 172 -8.34 -20.38 30.95
C HIS A 172 -8.57 -20.90 32.38
N LEU A 173 -8.72 -22.21 32.56
CA LEU A 173 -8.90 -22.82 33.89
C LEU A 173 -7.64 -22.78 34.77
N LYS A 174 -6.44 -22.64 34.19
CA LYS A 174 -5.17 -22.56 34.94
C LYS A 174 -4.84 -21.14 35.45
N GLY A 175 -5.71 -20.15 35.21
CA GLY A 175 -5.53 -18.79 35.71
C GLY A 175 -4.41 -18.01 35.01
N THR A 176 -3.93 -18.46 33.86
CA THR A 176 -3.02 -17.71 32.98
C THR A 176 -3.79 -16.64 32.20
N GLU A 177 -4.44 -15.71 32.91
CA GLU A 177 -5.11 -14.56 32.31
C GLU A 177 -4.18 -13.34 32.39
N SER A 178 -3.52 -13.00 31.28
CA SER A 178 -3.40 -11.60 30.81
C SER A 178 -2.55 -11.42 29.55
N SER A 179 -1.58 -12.31 29.23
CA SER A 179 -0.79 -12.19 27.98
C SER A 179 -1.19 -13.24 26.93
N ASP A 180 -1.31 -14.50 27.32
CA ASP A 180 -1.39 -15.60 26.34
C ASP A 180 -2.78 -15.76 25.70
N THR A 181 -3.87 -15.52 26.43
CA THR A 181 -5.25 -15.61 25.90
C THR A 181 -5.51 -14.61 24.77
N ALA A 182 -4.85 -13.44 24.80
CA ALA A 182 -4.88 -12.46 23.72
C ALA A 182 -4.10 -12.97 22.49
N VAL A 183 -2.92 -13.56 22.71
CA VAL A 183 -2.08 -14.17 21.66
C VAL A 183 -2.82 -15.29 20.91
N TYR A 184 -3.62 -16.12 21.60
CA TYR A 184 -4.41 -17.19 20.97
C TYR A 184 -5.57 -16.69 20.09
N ASN A 185 -6.10 -15.49 20.34
CA ASN A 185 -7.21 -14.91 19.56
C ASN A 185 -6.74 -14.14 18.32
N ILE A 186 -5.53 -13.57 18.35
CA ILE A 186 -4.97 -12.78 17.24
C ILE A 186 -4.28 -13.64 16.18
N LEU A 187 -3.73 -14.80 16.56
CA LEU A 187 -3.03 -15.71 15.65
C LEU A 187 -4.01 -16.59 14.85
N GLU A 188 -3.81 -16.64 13.54
CA GLU A 188 -4.38 -17.69 12.69
C GLU A 188 -3.55 -18.96 12.82
N ARG A 189 -2.22 -18.81 12.95
CA ARG A 189 -1.28 -19.90 13.14
C ARG A 189 -0.28 -19.58 14.24
N HIS A 190 -0.08 -20.56 15.13
CA HIS A 190 0.87 -20.48 16.24
C HIS A 190 2.26 -20.93 15.79
N LEU A 191 3.27 -20.46 16.54
CA LEU A 191 4.64 -20.94 16.37
C LEU A 191 4.66 -22.44 16.73
N VAL A 192 5.11 -23.27 15.81
CA VAL A 192 5.31 -24.70 16.04
C VAL A 192 6.75 -25.01 15.72
N GLN A 193 7.51 -25.55 16.67
CA GLN A 193 8.84 -26.08 16.36
C GLN A 193 8.66 -27.26 15.40
N LYS A 194 9.10 -27.07 14.16
CA LYS A 194 9.08 -28.08 13.10
C LYS A 194 10.49 -28.30 12.60
N ASP A 195 10.69 -29.45 11.96
CA ASP A 195 11.94 -29.74 11.28
C ASP A 195 12.25 -28.65 10.23
N GLU A 196 13.39 -27.97 10.42
CA GLU A 196 13.89 -26.93 9.53
C GLU A 196 14.78 -27.52 8.42
N SER A 197 14.91 -28.85 8.33
CA SER A 197 15.62 -29.50 7.25
C SER A 197 15.07 -29.08 5.87
N GLY A 198 15.98 -28.84 4.94
CA GLY A 198 15.64 -28.45 3.57
C GLY A 198 15.10 -27.03 3.38
N VAL A 199 15.06 -26.15 4.41
CA VAL A 199 14.68 -24.73 4.22
C VAL A 199 15.49 -24.09 3.09
N HIS A 200 16.81 -24.34 3.07
CA HIS A 200 17.74 -23.78 2.09
C HIS A 200 17.53 -24.33 0.66
N GLU A 201 16.83 -25.45 0.52
CA GLU A 201 16.57 -26.08 -0.77
C GLU A 201 15.30 -25.53 -1.44
N THR A 202 14.45 -24.86 -0.66
CA THR A 202 13.19 -24.29 -1.15
C THR A 202 13.44 -23.18 -2.18
N GLU A 203 12.52 -23.08 -3.15
CA GLU A 203 12.54 -22.04 -4.17
C GLU A 203 12.43 -20.63 -3.57
N LEU A 204 11.57 -20.46 -2.56
CA LEU A 204 11.44 -19.22 -1.79
C LEU A 204 12.79 -18.78 -1.23
N PHE A 205 13.48 -19.66 -0.48
CA PHE A 205 14.78 -19.31 0.09
C PHE A 205 15.81 -18.93 -0.98
N LYS A 206 15.93 -19.73 -2.04
CA LYS A 206 16.87 -19.47 -3.14
C LYS A 206 16.59 -18.14 -3.82
N SER A 207 15.32 -17.84 -4.11
CA SER A 207 14.91 -16.59 -4.74
C SER A 207 15.19 -15.37 -3.86
N ILE A 208 14.87 -15.42 -2.55
CA ILE A 208 15.19 -14.33 -1.62
C ILE A 208 16.70 -14.10 -1.54
N LYS A 209 17.49 -15.16 -1.44
CA LYS A 209 18.96 -15.07 -1.41
C LYS A 209 19.49 -14.41 -2.68
N THR A 210 19.08 -14.88 -3.86
CA THR A 210 19.47 -14.30 -5.16
C THR A 210 19.06 -12.84 -5.27
N PHE A 211 17.85 -12.48 -4.82
CA PHE A 211 17.39 -11.10 -4.82
C PHE A 211 18.31 -10.19 -3.98
N LEU A 212 18.66 -10.60 -2.76
CA LEU A 212 19.55 -9.82 -1.89
C LEU A 212 20.96 -9.69 -2.46
N VAL A 213 21.49 -10.75 -3.09
CA VAL A 213 22.77 -10.70 -3.80
C VAL A 213 22.72 -9.68 -4.94
N ASN A 214 21.68 -9.73 -5.78
CA ASN A 214 21.52 -8.81 -6.92
C ASN A 214 21.37 -7.34 -6.48
N LYS A 215 20.85 -7.09 -5.28
CA LYS A 215 20.76 -5.74 -4.70
C LYS A 215 22.01 -5.31 -3.94
N ASN A 216 23.04 -6.16 -3.89
CA ASN A 216 24.23 -5.96 -3.05
C ASN A 216 23.89 -5.81 -1.56
N ALA A 217 22.69 -6.24 -1.15
CA ALA A 217 22.16 -6.02 0.20
C ALA A 217 22.84 -6.87 1.27
N LEU A 218 23.55 -7.94 0.86
CA LEU A 218 24.34 -8.77 1.78
C LEU A 218 25.67 -8.13 2.18
N ASN A 219 26.13 -7.11 1.43
CA ASN A 219 27.32 -6.33 1.76
C ASN A 219 26.97 -5.11 2.64
N ASP A 220 25.68 -4.82 2.82
CA ASP A 220 25.22 -3.78 3.73
C ASP A 220 25.27 -4.28 5.17
N THR A 221 25.43 -3.35 6.11
CA THR A 221 25.44 -3.70 7.54
C THR A 221 24.09 -4.21 8.03
N HIS A 222 22.99 -3.76 7.40
CA HIS A 222 21.62 -4.07 7.82
C HIS A 222 20.67 -4.23 6.62
N VAL A 223 19.64 -5.07 6.79
CA VAL A 223 18.50 -5.19 5.89
C VAL A 223 17.21 -4.85 6.65
N ALA A 224 16.38 -3.97 6.08
CA ALA A 224 15.10 -3.59 6.70
C ALA A 224 13.91 -4.36 6.13
N ILE A 225 12.89 -4.62 6.95
CA ILE A 225 11.60 -5.20 6.54
C ILE A 225 10.42 -4.45 7.18
N SER A 226 9.37 -4.18 6.40
CA SER A 226 8.07 -3.75 6.93
C SER A 226 7.30 -4.96 7.46
N LEU A 227 7.13 -5.06 8.78
CA LEU A 227 6.57 -6.22 9.46
C LEU A 227 5.16 -5.94 9.98
N SER A 228 4.13 -6.48 9.32
CA SER A 228 2.73 -6.30 9.72
C SER A 228 2.20 -7.40 10.63
N GLY A 229 2.90 -8.53 10.73
CA GLY A 229 2.45 -9.73 11.44
C GLY A 229 1.55 -10.66 10.61
N GLY A 230 1.18 -10.24 9.40
CA GLY A 230 0.55 -11.13 8.42
C GLY A 230 1.54 -12.14 7.83
N VAL A 231 1.01 -13.24 7.29
CA VAL A 231 1.79 -14.40 6.80
C VAL A 231 2.95 -14.02 5.89
N ASP A 232 2.75 -13.10 4.95
CA ASP A 232 3.80 -12.73 3.99
C ASP A 232 4.99 -12.05 4.67
N SER A 233 4.70 -11.09 5.56
CA SER A 233 5.74 -10.35 6.25
C SER A 233 6.51 -11.24 7.25
N MET A 234 5.82 -12.19 7.89
CA MET A 234 6.42 -13.14 8.83
C MET A 234 7.31 -14.16 8.11
N VAL A 235 6.85 -14.70 6.97
CA VAL A 235 7.65 -15.60 6.13
C VAL A 235 8.87 -14.88 5.58
N LEU A 236 8.72 -13.66 5.07
CA LEU A 236 9.84 -12.88 4.56
C LEU A 236 10.87 -12.57 5.66
N ALA A 237 10.43 -12.13 6.85
CA ALA A 237 11.33 -11.89 7.98
C ALA A 237 12.12 -13.15 8.37
N TYR A 238 11.44 -14.30 8.41
CA TYR A 238 12.08 -15.59 8.69
C TYR A 238 13.10 -15.98 7.62
N LEU A 239 12.76 -15.80 6.34
CA LEU A 239 13.68 -16.05 5.22
C LEU A 239 14.91 -15.14 5.29
N LEU A 240 14.75 -13.85 5.60
CA LEU A 240 15.88 -12.93 5.82
C LEU A 240 16.77 -13.42 6.97
N HIS A 241 16.19 -13.91 8.06
CA HIS A 241 16.95 -14.50 9.17
C HIS A 241 17.72 -15.75 8.73
N LYS A 242 17.11 -16.66 7.96
CA LYS A 242 17.80 -17.86 7.46
C LYS A 242 18.89 -17.55 6.44
N VAL A 243 18.70 -16.53 5.60
CA VAL A 243 19.76 -16.09 4.66
C VAL A 243 20.96 -15.58 5.43
N ARG A 244 20.75 -14.74 6.47
CA ARG A 244 21.80 -14.27 7.39
C ARG A 244 22.62 -15.44 7.97
N LEU A 245 21.96 -16.49 8.44
CA LEU A 245 22.64 -17.66 9.02
C LEU A 245 23.45 -18.47 7.99
N SER A 246 23.10 -18.40 6.70
CA SER A 246 23.71 -19.21 5.63
C SER A 246 24.79 -18.51 4.80
N SER A 247 24.96 -17.20 4.98
CA SER A 247 25.78 -16.37 4.08
C SER A 247 26.75 -15.53 4.90
N GLN A 248 26.49 -14.23 5.04
CA GLN A 248 27.30 -13.31 5.83
C GLN A 248 26.42 -12.64 6.90
N TYR A 249 27.04 -12.26 8.01
CA TYR A 249 26.34 -11.59 9.10
C TYR A 249 25.98 -10.15 8.71
N TYR A 250 24.68 -9.84 8.75
CA TYR A 250 24.11 -8.49 8.66
C TYR A 250 23.00 -8.35 9.72
N GLY A 251 22.75 -7.15 10.21
CA GLY A 251 21.63 -6.88 11.11
C GLY A 251 20.30 -6.90 10.37
N ILE A 252 19.23 -7.35 11.02
CA ILE A 252 17.87 -7.28 10.45
C ILE A 252 17.08 -6.27 11.26
N VAL A 253 16.44 -5.32 10.57
CA VAL A 253 15.62 -4.27 11.18
C VAL A 253 14.16 -4.45 10.76
N ALA A 254 13.31 -4.90 11.67
CA ALA A 254 11.87 -4.97 11.47
C ALA A 254 11.19 -3.67 11.88
N ILE A 255 10.36 -3.12 11.00
CA ILE A 255 9.59 -1.89 11.23
C ILE A 255 8.11 -2.23 11.21
N HIS A 256 7.46 -2.08 12.36
CA HIS A 256 6.02 -2.30 12.53
C HIS A 256 5.29 -0.96 12.66
N ILE A 257 4.18 -0.82 11.94
CA ILE A 257 3.28 0.33 12.07
C ILE A 257 2.01 -0.15 12.76
N ASP A 258 1.84 0.23 14.01
CA ASP A 258 0.64 -0.06 14.79
C ASP A 258 -0.38 1.06 14.54
N TYR A 259 -1.45 0.74 13.80
CA TYR A 259 -2.47 1.72 13.44
C TYR A 259 -3.49 2.00 14.55
N ALA A 260 -3.42 1.29 15.69
CA ALA A 260 -4.32 1.43 16.84
C ALA A 260 -5.85 1.39 16.52
N ASN A 261 -6.24 0.87 15.35
CA ASN A 261 -7.65 0.85 14.91
C ASN A 261 -8.47 -0.27 15.56
N ARG A 262 -7.82 -1.18 16.28
CA ARG A 262 -8.39 -2.42 16.79
C ARG A 262 -7.84 -2.68 18.20
N PRO A 263 -8.65 -3.19 19.13
CA PRO A 263 -8.17 -3.54 20.47
C PRO A 263 -7.08 -4.63 20.42
N GLU A 264 -7.10 -5.50 19.41
CA GLU A 264 -6.09 -6.54 19.23
C GLU A 264 -4.70 -6.02 18.82
N SER A 265 -4.61 -4.78 18.32
CA SER A 265 -3.37 -4.21 17.76
C SER A 265 -2.22 -4.16 18.79
N ALA A 266 -2.54 -3.91 20.06
CA ALA A 266 -1.56 -3.90 21.14
C ALA A 266 -0.97 -5.31 21.42
N ALA A 267 -1.82 -6.34 21.33
CA ALA A 267 -1.37 -7.72 21.50
C ALA A 267 -0.56 -8.19 20.27
N GLU A 268 -0.96 -7.79 19.07
CA GLU A 268 -0.21 -8.02 17.82
C GLU A 268 1.20 -7.39 17.89
N HIS A 269 1.30 -6.13 18.31
CA HIS A 269 2.57 -5.46 18.56
C HIS A 269 3.47 -6.27 19.49
N THR A 270 2.95 -6.64 20.66
CA THR A 270 3.71 -7.34 21.71
C THR A 270 4.24 -8.67 21.18
N TYR A 271 3.39 -9.43 20.50
CA TYR A 271 3.77 -10.72 19.94
C TYR A 271 4.85 -10.59 18.86
N VAL A 272 4.71 -9.64 17.91
CA VAL A 272 5.73 -9.46 16.87
C VAL A 272 7.06 -9.05 17.47
N LYS A 273 7.06 -8.17 18.48
CA LYS A 273 8.28 -7.78 19.20
C LYS A 273 8.97 -9.00 19.79
N GLU A 274 8.25 -9.81 20.58
CA GLU A 274 8.81 -11.01 21.19
C GLU A 274 9.31 -12.03 20.16
N TRP A 275 8.62 -12.16 19.02
CA TRP A 275 9.05 -13.04 17.94
C TRP A 275 10.34 -12.54 17.27
N CYS A 276 10.47 -11.22 17.06
CA CYS A 276 11.70 -10.61 16.58
C CYS A 276 12.85 -10.79 17.57
N ASP A 277 12.61 -10.59 18.87
CA ASP A 277 13.61 -10.75 19.93
C ASP A 277 14.18 -12.19 19.92
N ARG A 278 13.34 -13.21 19.73
CA ARG A 278 13.78 -14.63 19.62
C ARG A 278 14.67 -14.92 18.42
N LEU A 279 14.55 -14.14 17.35
CA LEU A 279 15.30 -14.33 16.09
C LEU A 279 16.48 -13.36 15.97
N ASP A 280 16.81 -12.61 17.02
CA ASP A 280 17.82 -11.54 16.98
C ASP A 280 17.56 -10.55 15.83
N ILE A 281 16.31 -10.09 15.73
CA ILE A 281 15.86 -9.07 14.77
C ILE A 281 15.56 -7.78 15.54
N GLN A 282 16.22 -6.68 15.18
CA GLN A 282 15.97 -5.38 15.81
C GLN A 282 14.55 -4.91 15.46
N PHE A 283 13.72 -4.70 16.48
CA PHE A 283 12.32 -4.33 16.30
C PHE A 283 12.09 -2.84 16.60
N TYR A 284 11.53 -2.13 15.62
CA TYR A 284 11.05 -0.76 15.77
C TYR A 284 9.56 -0.74 15.50
N ALA A 285 8.80 -0.12 16.40
CA ALA A 285 7.37 0.08 16.22
C ALA A 285 7.01 1.55 16.29
N ARG A 286 6.14 1.99 15.38
CA ARG A 286 5.47 3.28 15.45
C ARG A 286 3.98 3.07 15.56
N ARG A 287 3.44 3.35 16.74
CA ARG A 287 2.01 3.44 16.97
C ARG A 287 1.47 4.76 16.46
N ILE A 288 0.31 4.77 15.80
CA ILE A 288 -0.34 5.97 15.27
C ILE A 288 -1.51 6.31 16.20
N ASP A 289 -1.36 7.40 16.96
CA ASP A 289 -2.42 7.93 17.85
C ASP A 289 -2.93 9.29 17.34
N GLU A 290 -2.30 9.85 16.30
CA GLU A 290 -2.62 11.16 15.72
C GLU A 290 -3.92 11.15 14.91
N VAL A 291 -4.34 10.00 14.40
CA VAL A 291 -5.55 9.83 13.60
C VAL A 291 -6.21 8.48 13.88
N THR A 292 -7.54 8.49 14.01
CA THR A 292 -8.34 7.28 14.29
C THR A 292 -9.31 7.00 13.15
N ARG A 293 -9.34 5.76 12.67
CA ARG A 293 -10.23 5.37 11.58
C ARG A 293 -11.69 5.41 12.03
N GLY A 294 -12.53 6.14 11.28
CA GLY A 294 -13.96 6.30 11.57
C GLY A 294 -14.28 7.59 12.33
N GLU A 295 -13.30 8.19 13.00
CA GLU A 295 -13.43 9.50 13.66
C GLU A 295 -12.86 10.61 12.77
N THR A 296 -11.64 10.42 12.26
CA THR A 296 -11.00 11.35 11.32
C THR A 296 -11.60 11.18 9.92
N LYS A 297 -11.73 12.29 9.17
CA LYS A 297 -12.13 12.26 7.76
C LYS A 297 -11.22 11.30 6.98
N ARG A 298 -11.81 10.46 6.13
CA ARG A 298 -11.10 9.36 5.47
C ARG A 298 -9.86 9.81 4.70
N ASP A 299 -9.98 10.86 3.89
CA ASP A 299 -8.87 11.36 3.07
C ASP A 299 -7.71 11.88 3.95
N GLU A 300 -8.05 12.50 5.08
CA GLU A 300 -7.09 12.99 6.06
C GLU A 300 -6.41 11.83 6.80
N TYR A 301 -7.18 10.84 7.25
CA TYR A 301 -6.66 9.62 7.86
C TYR A 301 -5.68 8.90 6.91
N GLU A 302 -6.07 8.67 5.66
CA GLU A 302 -5.23 7.98 4.68
C GLU A 302 -3.94 8.77 4.38
N LYS A 303 -4.02 10.10 4.31
CA LYS A 303 -2.84 10.96 4.10
C LYS A 303 -1.90 10.94 5.30
N VAL A 304 -2.40 11.26 6.50
CA VAL A 304 -1.59 11.35 7.72
C VAL A 304 -0.96 10.01 8.07
N ALA A 305 -1.74 8.91 8.03
CA ALA A 305 -1.21 7.58 8.33
C ALA A 305 -0.18 7.11 7.29
N ARG A 306 -0.33 7.52 6.02
CA ARG A 306 0.68 7.28 4.98
C ARG A 306 1.95 8.09 5.25
N ASP A 307 1.83 9.37 5.59
CA ASP A 307 2.97 10.24 5.84
C ASP A 307 3.77 9.77 7.05
N ILE A 308 3.11 9.42 8.17
CA ILE A 308 3.75 8.84 9.36
C ILE A 308 4.49 7.54 9.02
N ARG A 309 3.87 6.64 8.25
CA ARG A 309 4.51 5.38 7.86
C ARG A 309 5.79 5.62 7.06
N TYR A 310 5.73 6.48 6.05
CA TYR A 310 6.88 6.71 5.17
C TYR A 310 7.97 7.59 5.80
N SER A 311 7.62 8.54 6.69
CA SER A 311 8.62 9.25 7.49
C SER A 311 9.35 8.29 8.43
N THR A 312 8.61 7.43 9.12
CA THR A 312 9.18 6.39 10.00
C THR A 312 10.16 5.50 9.24
N TYR A 313 9.80 5.04 8.04
CA TYR A 313 10.72 4.28 7.20
C TYR A 313 11.98 5.07 6.86
N ARG A 314 11.87 6.32 6.40
CA ARG A 314 13.06 7.13 6.07
C ARG A 314 13.98 7.32 7.27
N ASP A 315 13.42 7.62 8.44
CA ASP A 315 14.20 7.92 9.64
C ASP A 315 15.00 6.70 10.10
N ILE A 316 14.37 5.52 10.07
CA ILE A 316 15.04 4.26 10.45
C ILE A 316 16.06 3.83 9.38
N LEU A 317 15.72 3.91 8.10
CA LEU A 317 16.65 3.59 7.01
C LEU A 317 17.89 4.50 7.06
N LYS A 318 17.69 5.81 7.28
CA LYS A 318 18.79 6.78 7.43
C LYS A 318 19.64 6.49 8.65
N LYS A 319 19.02 6.15 9.79
CA LYS A 319 19.72 5.82 11.05
C LYS A 319 20.69 4.64 10.89
N HIS A 320 20.31 3.63 10.12
CA HIS A 320 21.09 2.39 9.93
C HIS A 320 21.87 2.33 8.61
N GLY A 321 21.81 3.38 7.78
CA GLY A 321 22.45 3.40 6.47
C GLY A 321 21.90 2.35 5.49
N ILE A 322 20.61 2.02 5.60
CA ILE A 322 19.98 0.95 4.81
C ILE A 322 19.44 1.54 3.50
N PRO A 323 19.78 0.97 2.32
CA PRO A 323 19.39 1.56 1.04
C PRO A 323 17.93 1.28 0.64
N GLY A 324 17.26 0.28 1.25
CA GLY A 324 15.87 -0.03 0.96
C GLY A 324 15.19 -0.92 2.00
N ILE A 325 13.86 -1.00 1.93
CA ILE A 325 13.02 -1.79 2.84
C ILE A 325 12.27 -2.89 2.10
N CYS A 326 12.33 -4.12 2.63
CA CYS A 326 11.62 -5.28 2.13
C CYS A 326 10.13 -5.24 2.51
N PHE A 327 9.25 -5.56 1.55
CA PHE A 327 7.81 -5.72 1.73
C PHE A 327 7.39 -7.12 1.32
N GLY A 328 6.49 -7.73 2.10
CA GLY A 328 5.91 -9.04 1.83
C GLY A 328 4.85 -9.05 0.72
N HIS A 329 5.08 -8.34 -0.38
CA HIS A 329 4.15 -8.38 -1.51
C HIS A 329 4.40 -9.60 -2.39
N HIS A 330 3.33 -10.17 -2.93
CA HIS A 330 3.32 -11.41 -3.71
C HIS A 330 2.51 -11.26 -5.01
N ARG A 331 2.45 -12.31 -5.84
CA ARG A 331 1.84 -12.27 -7.19
C ARG A 331 0.37 -11.85 -7.18
N GLY A 332 -0.38 -12.36 -6.20
CA GLY A 332 -1.76 -11.94 -5.94
C GLY A 332 -1.92 -10.42 -5.72
N ASP A 333 -0.96 -9.76 -5.06
CA ASP A 333 -1.03 -8.29 -4.87
C ASP A 333 -0.88 -7.54 -6.19
N VAL A 334 -0.05 -8.06 -7.11
CA VAL A 334 0.10 -7.51 -8.47
C VAL A 334 -1.22 -7.65 -9.23
N GLN A 335 -1.85 -8.82 -9.17
CA GLN A 335 -3.13 -9.08 -9.82
C GLN A 335 -4.25 -8.15 -9.29
N GLU A 336 -4.34 -7.97 -7.97
CA GLU A 336 -5.25 -7.01 -7.34
C GLU A 336 -4.99 -5.58 -7.84
N ASN A 337 -3.72 -5.21 -7.96
CA ASN A 337 -3.31 -3.89 -8.42
C ASN A 337 -3.64 -3.65 -9.90
N ILE A 338 -3.43 -4.63 -10.78
CA ILE A 338 -3.80 -4.55 -12.20
C ILE A 338 -5.30 -4.29 -12.35
N ILE A 339 -6.11 -5.08 -11.66
CA ILE A 339 -7.58 -4.94 -11.71
C ILE A 339 -7.98 -3.57 -11.16
N SER A 340 -7.39 -3.13 -10.05
CA SER A 340 -7.66 -1.81 -9.49
C SER A 340 -7.26 -0.69 -10.44
N ASN A 341 -6.10 -0.79 -11.07
CA ASN A 341 -5.56 0.20 -12.00
C ASN A 341 -6.42 0.31 -13.25
N MET A 342 -6.85 -0.82 -13.81
CA MET A 342 -7.77 -0.89 -14.94
C MET A 342 -9.09 -0.19 -14.61
N MET A 343 -9.71 -0.52 -13.48
CA MET A 343 -10.99 0.09 -13.07
C MET A 343 -10.89 1.58 -12.71
N LYS A 344 -9.69 2.04 -12.32
CA LYS A 344 -9.41 3.47 -12.07
C LYS A 344 -9.02 4.25 -13.33
N GLY A 345 -8.97 3.61 -14.51
CA GLY A 345 -8.57 4.26 -15.76
C GLY A 345 -7.09 4.64 -15.80
N SER A 346 -6.22 3.83 -15.16
CA SER A 346 -4.77 4.02 -15.19
C SER A 346 -4.20 3.82 -16.60
N SER A 347 -3.00 4.35 -16.85
CA SER A 347 -2.34 4.24 -18.15
C SER A 347 -2.04 2.78 -18.51
N LEU A 348 -2.21 2.43 -19.78
CA LEU A 348 -1.86 1.12 -20.33
C LEU A 348 -0.39 0.77 -20.11
N LEU A 349 0.52 1.75 -19.99
CA LEU A 349 1.96 1.50 -19.76
C LEU A 349 2.27 1.18 -18.30
N ASN A 350 1.29 1.23 -17.40
CA ASN A 350 1.52 1.05 -15.98
C ASN A 350 0.38 0.25 -15.32
N LEU A 351 -0.10 -0.80 -15.99
CA LEU A 351 -1.16 -1.65 -15.45
C LEU A 351 -0.66 -2.47 -14.27
N ASN A 352 0.52 -3.09 -14.37
CA ASN A 352 1.15 -3.81 -13.26
C ASN A 352 1.23 -2.94 -12.01
N GLY A 353 1.75 -1.71 -12.16
CA GLY A 353 1.84 -0.71 -11.10
C GLY A 353 2.67 -1.14 -9.87
N MET A 354 3.29 -2.31 -9.90
CA MET A 354 4.15 -2.87 -8.86
C MET A 354 5.30 -3.63 -9.52
N SER A 355 6.51 -3.28 -9.13
CA SER A 355 7.76 -3.90 -9.58
C SER A 355 8.53 -4.43 -8.37
N GLU A 356 9.51 -5.29 -8.62
CA GLU A 356 10.42 -5.81 -7.58
C GLU A 356 11.12 -4.69 -6.80
N THR A 357 11.38 -3.55 -7.44
CA THR A 357 11.97 -2.36 -6.83
C THR A 357 11.26 -1.11 -7.29
N SER A 358 10.88 -0.26 -6.34
CA SER A 358 10.22 1.02 -6.62
C SER A 358 10.57 2.08 -5.58
N VAL A 359 10.49 3.36 -5.91
CA VAL A 359 10.59 4.44 -4.93
C VAL A 359 9.20 4.99 -4.62
N ALA A 360 8.84 5.09 -3.34
CA ALA A 360 7.58 5.70 -2.90
C ALA A 360 7.85 6.65 -1.73
N ASN A 361 7.40 7.91 -1.84
CA ASN A 361 7.60 8.96 -0.82
C ASN A 361 9.08 9.10 -0.36
N GLY A 362 10.02 8.94 -1.29
CA GLY A 362 11.47 9.00 -1.03
C GLY A 362 12.05 7.75 -0.36
N VAL A 363 11.28 6.66 -0.27
CA VAL A 363 11.72 5.37 0.29
C VAL A 363 11.86 4.35 -0.83
N VAL A 364 13.02 3.70 -0.92
CA VAL A 364 13.24 2.56 -1.81
C VAL A 364 12.57 1.33 -1.20
N ILE A 365 11.65 0.73 -1.95
CA ILE A 365 10.92 -0.47 -1.56
C ILE A 365 11.42 -1.65 -2.39
N TRP A 366 11.72 -2.75 -1.71
CA TRP A 366 12.05 -4.05 -2.29
C TRP A 366 10.91 -5.04 -2.07
N ARG A 367 10.54 -5.82 -3.09
CA ARG A 367 9.48 -6.84 -3.02
C ARG A 367 10.01 -8.20 -3.48
N PRO A 368 10.81 -8.88 -2.66
CA PRO A 368 11.49 -10.11 -3.07
C PRO A 368 10.55 -11.27 -3.40
N MET A 369 9.32 -11.27 -2.87
CA MET A 369 8.35 -12.35 -3.05
C MET A 369 7.35 -12.11 -4.20
N LEU A 370 7.54 -11.06 -5.01
CA LEU A 370 6.52 -10.57 -5.95
C LEU A 370 6.08 -11.62 -6.98
N GLN A 371 6.95 -12.55 -7.34
CA GLN A 371 6.69 -13.61 -8.31
C GLN A 371 5.95 -14.83 -7.74
N PHE A 372 5.86 -14.97 -6.41
CA PHE A 372 5.30 -16.15 -5.77
C PHE A 372 3.79 -16.04 -5.56
N ASP A 373 3.11 -17.18 -5.66
CA ASP A 373 1.72 -17.28 -5.22
C ASP A 373 1.59 -17.25 -3.72
N LYS A 374 0.40 -16.85 -3.27
CA LYS A 374 0.02 -16.89 -1.87
C LYS A 374 0.10 -18.31 -1.30
N SER A 375 -0.27 -19.32 -2.09
CA SER A 375 -0.22 -20.73 -1.68
C SER A 375 1.18 -21.16 -1.27
N ALA A 376 2.20 -20.85 -2.07
CA ALA A 376 3.60 -21.18 -1.77
C ALA A 376 4.06 -20.54 -0.45
N ILE A 377 3.62 -19.31 -0.16
CA ILE A 377 3.91 -18.61 1.11
C ILE A 377 3.22 -19.31 2.29
N PHE A 378 1.96 -19.71 2.13
CA PHE A 378 1.24 -20.48 3.16
C PHE A 378 1.88 -21.84 3.39
N ASP A 379 2.18 -22.60 2.34
CA ASP A 379 2.81 -23.92 2.43
C ASP A 379 4.17 -23.82 3.15
N PHE A 380 4.95 -22.78 2.86
CA PHE A 380 6.21 -22.52 3.55
C PHE A 380 6.00 -22.21 5.03
N ALA A 381 5.10 -21.28 5.37
CA ALA A 381 4.73 -20.99 6.76
C ALA A 381 4.25 -22.25 7.48
N HIS A 382 3.53 -23.11 6.76
CA HIS A 382 2.93 -24.31 7.30
C HIS A 382 3.95 -25.41 7.56
N ARG A 383 4.88 -25.59 6.62
CA ARG A 383 5.97 -26.55 6.69
C ARG A 383 6.94 -26.21 7.83
N TYR A 384 7.30 -24.94 7.98
CA TYR A 384 8.32 -24.50 8.94
C TYR A 384 7.76 -23.85 10.21
N GLY A 385 6.44 -23.92 10.42
CA GLY A 385 5.83 -23.55 11.69
C GLY A 385 5.86 -22.05 12.00
N ILE A 386 5.87 -21.20 10.97
CA ILE A 386 5.95 -19.75 11.10
C ILE A 386 4.60 -19.20 11.57
N PRO A 387 4.54 -18.42 12.67
CA PRO A 387 3.31 -17.85 13.17
C PRO A 387 2.85 -16.66 12.32
N TYR A 388 1.54 -16.43 12.28
CA TYR A 388 0.98 -15.24 11.65
C TYR A 388 -0.44 -14.93 12.16
N PHE A 389 -0.81 -13.64 12.09
CA PHE A 389 -2.12 -13.15 12.52
C PHE A 389 -3.23 -13.45 11.51
N LYS A 390 -4.48 -13.39 11.99
CA LYS A 390 -5.69 -13.48 11.15
C LYS A 390 -5.71 -12.38 10.10
N ASP A 391 -6.28 -12.65 8.93
CA ASP A 391 -6.51 -11.60 7.94
C ASP A 391 -7.64 -10.69 8.41
N THR A 392 -7.30 -9.45 8.76
CA THR A 392 -8.24 -8.44 9.25
C THR A 392 -8.52 -7.38 8.19
N THR A 393 -8.30 -7.69 6.90
CA THR A 393 -8.65 -6.80 5.79
C THR A 393 -10.14 -6.45 5.87
N PRO A 394 -10.52 -5.16 6.06
CA PRO A 394 -11.92 -4.80 6.27
C PRO A 394 -12.78 -5.13 5.05
N ALA A 395 -13.89 -5.84 5.25
CA ALA A 395 -14.78 -6.27 4.17
C ALA A 395 -15.38 -5.11 3.35
N TRP A 396 -15.56 -3.94 3.97
CA TRP A 396 -16.08 -2.73 3.30
C TRP A 396 -15.03 -2.04 2.40
N SER A 397 -13.74 -2.31 2.60
CA SER A 397 -12.66 -1.67 1.83
C SER A 397 -12.67 -2.15 0.38
N THR A 398 -12.13 -1.34 -0.54
CA THR A 398 -12.00 -1.74 -1.96
C THR A 398 -11.26 -3.08 -2.09
N ARG A 399 -10.20 -3.28 -1.29
CA ARG A 399 -9.43 -4.52 -1.27
C ARG A 399 -10.23 -5.69 -0.71
N GLY A 400 -10.97 -5.48 0.40
CA GLY A 400 -11.85 -6.50 0.98
C GLY A 400 -12.96 -6.93 0.03
N LYS A 401 -13.62 -5.98 -0.64
CA LYS A 401 -14.63 -6.26 -1.67
C LYS A 401 -14.04 -7.00 -2.87
N LEU A 402 -12.86 -6.58 -3.32
CA LEU A 402 -12.17 -7.25 -4.42
C LEU A 402 -11.87 -8.71 -4.08
N ARG A 403 -11.29 -8.99 -2.91
CA ARG A 403 -10.95 -10.35 -2.45
C ARG A 403 -12.18 -11.22 -2.15
N ASN A 404 -13.17 -10.67 -1.46
CA ASN A 404 -14.28 -11.46 -0.91
C ASN A 404 -15.49 -11.57 -1.83
N GLN A 405 -15.61 -10.68 -2.82
CA GLN A 405 -16.79 -10.62 -3.71
C GLN A 405 -16.39 -10.75 -5.17
N LEU A 406 -15.48 -9.88 -5.65
CA LEU A 406 -15.15 -9.84 -7.08
C LEU A 406 -14.29 -11.03 -7.55
N MET A 407 -13.22 -11.38 -6.83
CA MET A 407 -12.35 -12.51 -7.23
C MET A 407 -13.12 -13.84 -7.27
N PRO A 408 -13.95 -14.20 -6.27
CA PRO A 408 -14.76 -15.40 -6.33
C PRO A 408 -15.75 -15.40 -7.50
N LEU A 409 -16.39 -14.26 -7.78
CA LEU A 409 -17.30 -14.13 -8.92
C LEU A 409 -16.58 -14.30 -10.26
N LEU A 410 -15.40 -13.69 -10.43
CA LEU A 410 -14.61 -13.86 -11.65
C LEU A 410 -14.13 -15.30 -11.81
N LYS A 411 -13.76 -15.97 -10.72
CA LYS A 411 -13.40 -17.38 -10.72
C LYS A 411 -14.57 -18.27 -11.12
N ASP A 412 -15.77 -17.99 -10.61
CA ASP A 412 -17.01 -18.70 -10.97
C ASP A 412 -17.35 -18.53 -12.46
N MET A 413 -17.22 -17.30 -12.97
CA MET A 413 -17.54 -16.98 -14.37
C MET A 413 -16.52 -17.50 -15.39
N TYR A 414 -15.22 -17.43 -15.07
CA TYR A 414 -14.13 -17.63 -16.04
C TYR A 414 -13.18 -18.79 -15.70
N GLY A 415 -13.39 -19.48 -14.56
CA GLY A 415 -12.53 -20.55 -14.07
C GLY A 415 -11.22 -20.06 -13.45
N ASP A 416 -10.39 -21.00 -12.97
CA ASP A 416 -9.15 -20.70 -12.23
C ASP A 416 -8.07 -19.96 -13.03
N GLY A 417 -8.13 -20.01 -14.37
CA GLY A 417 -7.10 -19.42 -15.24
C GLY A 417 -7.13 -17.90 -15.37
N PHE A 418 -8.19 -17.22 -14.92
CA PHE A 418 -8.36 -15.78 -15.18
C PHE A 418 -7.24 -14.93 -14.56
N LEU A 419 -6.72 -15.30 -13.39
CA LEU A 419 -5.63 -14.58 -12.73
C LEU A 419 -4.31 -14.68 -13.51
N GLN A 420 -4.08 -15.80 -14.20
CA GLN A 420 -2.94 -15.94 -15.09
C GLN A 420 -3.07 -15.01 -16.29
N ASN A 421 -4.27 -14.89 -16.87
CA ASN A 421 -4.54 -13.95 -17.96
C ASN A 421 -4.32 -12.49 -17.53
N VAL A 422 -4.75 -12.12 -16.32
CA VAL A 422 -4.48 -10.80 -15.73
C VAL A 422 -2.96 -10.56 -15.59
N SER A 423 -2.22 -11.56 -15.13
CA SER A 423 -0.75 -11.47 -14.97
C SER A 423 -0.03 -11.33 -16.32
N ASN A 424 -0.48 -12.06 -17.34
CA ASN A 424 0.03 -11.95 -18.71
C ASN A 424 -0.20 -10.54 -19.26
N LEU A 425 -1.40 -9.98 -19.09
CA LEU A 425 -1.73 -8.61 -19.52
C LEU A 425 -0.84 -7.56 -18.82
N GLY A 426 -0.58 -7.75 -17.53
CA GLY A 426 0.37 -6.90 -16.78
C GLY A 426 1.80 -6.97 -17.34
N THR A 427 2.24 -8.17 -17.72
CA THR A 427 3.58 -8.40 -18.31
C THR A 427 3.69 -7.76 -19.69
N GLU A 428 2.71 -7.99 -20.57
CA GLU A 428 2.64 -7.36 -21.90
C GLU A 428 2.59 -5.82 -21.80
N SER A 429 1.82 -5.30 -20.85
CA SER A 429 1.78 -3.86 -20.52
C SER A 429 3.16 -3.32 -20.15
N THR A 430 3.95 -4.08 -19.38
CA THR A 430 5.31 -3.69 -18.97
C THR A 430 6.27 -3.69 -20.17
N GLN A 431 6.24 -4.75 -20.99
CA GLN A 431 7.05 -4.83 -22.21
C GLN A 431 6.70 -3.72 -23.21
N CYS A 432 5.41 -3.41 -23.37
CA CYS A 432 4.95 -2.31 -24.20
C CYS A 432 5.45 -0.96 -23.66
N SER A 433 5.42 -0.77 -22.33
CA SER A 433 5.97 0.41 -21.68
C SER A 433 7.46 0.57 -21.94
N GLU A 434 8.24 -0.49 -21.79
CA GLU A 434 9.69 -0.48 -22.04
C GLU A 434 9.97 -0.11 -23.50
N LEU A 435 9.29 -0.75 -24.45
CA LEU A 435 9.45 -0.47 -25.88
C LEU A 435 9.12 0.99 -26.22
N ILE A 436 8.00 1.52 -25.72
CA ILE A 436 7.59 2.90 -25.94
C ILE A 436 8.55 3.88 -25.25
N GLN A 437 9.00 3.56 -24.04
CA GLN A 437 9.91 4.40 -23.28
C GLN A 437 11.27 4.52 -23.99
N GLU A 438 11.81 3.40 -24.45
CA GLU A 438 13.10 3.30 -25.16
C GLU A 438 13.05 4.01 -26.52
N ASN A 439 12.06 3.67 -27.36
CA ASN A 439 12.07 4.05 -28.77
C ASN A 439 11.36 5.37 -29.08
N ILE A 440 10.37 5.77 -28.27
CA ILE A 440 9.54 6.95 -28.54
C ILE A 440 9.80 8.02 -27.48
N MET A 441 9.68 7.67 -26.20
CA MET A 441 9.69 8.69 -25.16
C MET A 441 11.09 9.23 -24.87
N ARG A 442 12.12 8.38 -24.78
CA ARG A 442 13.48 8.83 -24.47
C ARG A 442 14.02 9.85 -25.49
N PRO A 443 13.89 9.66 -26.82
CA PRO A 443 14.29 10.68 -27.80
C PRO A 443 13.53 12.01 -27.65
N ILE A 444 12.25 11.98 -27.27
CA ILE A 444 11.49 13.20 -27.03
C ILE A 444 11.97 13.88 -25.75
N MET A 445 12.14 13.10 -24.67
CA MET A 445 12.56 13.60 -23.36
C MET A 445 14.00 14.13 -23.35
N SER A 446 14.89 13.63 -24.21
CA SER A 446 16.24 14.20 -24.36
C SER A 446 16.24 15.59 -24.99
N SER A 447 15.19 15.96 -25.72
CA SER A 447 14.99 17.33 -26.23
C SER A 447 14.39 18.30 -25.19
N VAL A 448 14.06 17.80 -23.98
CA VAL A 448 13.46 18.61 -22.92
C VAL A 448 14.54 19.31 -22.12
N HIS A 449 14.50 20.64 -22.16
CA HIS A 449 15.36 21.52 -21.40
C HIS A 449 14.55 22.24 -20.31
N SER A 450 15.21 22.64 -19.24
CA SER A 450 14.57 23.35 -18.13
C SER A 450 15.53 24.33 -17.48
N SER A 451 15.00 25.46 -17.05
CA SER A 451 15.65 26.45 -16.21
C SER A 451 14.72 26.92 -15.09
N SER A 452 15.19 27.85 -14.26
CA SER A 452 14.36 28.56 -13.29
C SER A 452 13.19 29.28 -13.97
N VAL A 453 13.37 29.77 -15.20
CA VAL A 453 12.35 30.55 -15.95
C VAL A 453 11.25 29.68 -16.58
N ALA A 454 11.63 28.57 -17.24
CA ALA A 454 10.68 27.76 -18.01
C ALA A 454 11.17 26.32 -18.25
N VAL A 455 10.30 25.50 -18.81
CA VAL A 455 10.63 24.20 -19.43
C VAL A 455 10.29 24.29 -20.92
N TRP A 456 11.17 23.82 -21.79
CA TRP A 456 10.93 23.85 -23.24
C TRP A 456 11.42 22.60 -23.96
N PHE A 457 10.78 22.26 -25.07
CA PHE A 457 11.12 21.09 -25.87
C PHE A 457 10.59 21.20 -27.31
N SER A 458 11.21 20.48 -28.24
CA SER A 458 10.74 20.46 -29.64
C SER A 458 9.49 19.61 -29.78
N CYS A 459 8.43 20.16 -30.36
CA CYS A 459 7.21 19.41 -30.66
C CYS A 459 7.30 18.62 -31.98
N THR A 460 8.39 18.74 -32.73
CA THR A 460 8.57 18.09 -34.04
C THR A 460 8.47 16.56 -33.93
N LEU A 461 9.13 15.96 -32.94
CA LEU A 461 9.07 14.52 -32.67
C LEU A 461 7.71 14.05 -32.13
N LEU A 462 6.89 14.98 -31.60
CA LEU A 462 5.56 14.71 -31.04
C LEU A 462 4.43 14.88 -32.05
N ALA A 463 4.60 15.71 -33.10
CA ALA A 463 3.54 16.12 -34.02
C ALA A 463 2.73 14.92 -34.60
N ASN A 464 3.44 13.85 -34.97
CA ASN A 464 2.87 12.65 -35.57
C ASN A 464 2.50 11.56 -34.56
N GLN A 465 2.73 11.79 -33.27
CA GLN A 465 2.42 10.82 -32.22
C GLN A 465 0.94 10.88 -31.82
N PRO A 466 0.36 9.75 -31.36
CA PRO A 466 -1.02 9.72 -30.89
C PRO A 466 -1.19 10.48 -29.58
N TYR A 467 -2.42 10.89 -29.26
CA TYR A 467 -2.77 11.62 -28.03
C TYR A 467 -2.21 10.97 -26.77
N PHE A 468 -2.15 9.64 -26.74
CA PHE A 468 -1.58 8.88 -25.65
C PHE A 468 -0.13 9.26 -25.32
N ILE A 469 0.73 9.38 -26.33
CA ILE A 469 2.14 9.77 -26.16
C ILE A 469 2.25 11.22 -25.71
N TRP A 470 1.43 12.12 -26.26
CA TRP A 470 1.34 13.51 -25.80
C TRP A 470 0.99 13.60 -24.31
N LYS A 471 -0.03 12.86 -23.89
CA LYS A 471 -0.47 12.78 -22.49
C LYS A 471 0.67 12.29 -21.60
N GLU A 472 1.40 11.27 -22.03
CA GLU A 472 2.44 10.61 -21.24
C GLU A 472 3.71 11.47 -21.12
N ILE A 473 4.16 12.11 -22.21
CA ILE A 473 5.29 13.05 -22.19
C ILE A 473 4.98 14.27 -21.32
N LEU A 474 3.82 14.90 -21.52
CA LEU A 474 3.42 16.07 -20.73
C LEU A 474 3.23 15.73 -19.25
N ARG A 475 2.78 14.49 -18.94
CA ARG A 475 2.73 13.97 -17.57
C ARG A 475 4.13 13.90 -16.95
N GLN A 476 5.10 13.32 -17.65
CA GLN A 476 6.49 13.25 -17.16
C GLN A 476 7.11 14.64 -16.99
N ILE A 477 6.87 15.57 -17.93
CA ILE A 477 7.34 16.96 -17.82
C ILE A 477 6.72 17.67 -16.61
N CYS A 478 5.41 17.56 -16.42
CA CYS A 478 4.73 18.18 -15.28
C CYS A 478 5.24 17.64 -13.95
N HIS A 479 5.43 16.32 -13.84
CA HIS A 479 5.84 15.67 -12.60
C HIS A 479 7.33 15.89 -12.29
N PHE A 480 8.22 15.62 -13.26
CA PHE A 480 9.67 15.60 -13.02
C PHE A 480 10.37 16.94 -13.25
N LYS A 481 9.87 17.78 -14.14
CA LYS A 481 10.49 19.08 -14.45
C LYS A 481 9.78 20.24 -13.79
N MET A 482 8.45 20.18 -13.69
CA MET A 482 7.64 21.29 -13.15
C MET A 482 7.27 21.15 -11.67
N GLY A 483 7.11 19.92 -11.16
CA GLY A 483 6.57 19.68 -9.82
C GLY A 483 5.10 20.08 -9.68
N ASP A 484 4.32 20.00 -10.77
CA ASP A 484 2.95 20.53 -10.84
C ASP A 484 1.95 19.48 -11.37
N HIS A 485 0.65 19.76 -11.19
CA HIS A 485 -0.47 18.90 -11.54
C HIS A 485 -0.56 18.64 -13.06
N MET A 486 -1.25 17.57 -13.46
CA MET A 486 -1.34 17.20 -14.87
C MET A 486 -2.14 18.23 -15.70
N ILE A 487 -1.73 18.44 -16.96
CA ILE A 487 -2.50 19.23 -17.95
C ILE A 487 -3.78 18.47 -18.29
N ARG A 488 -4.91 19.18 -18.39
CA ARG A 488 -6.21 18.58 -18.76
C ARG A 488 -6.20 18.14 -20.24
N GLU A 489 -7.06 17.18 -20.57
CA GLU A 489 -7.16 16.63 -21.93
C GLU A 489 -7.44 17.67 -23.01
N LYS A 490 -8.42 18.56 -22.80
CA LYS A 490 -8.82 19.57 -23.80
C LYS A 490 -7.64 20.46 -24.24
N PRO A 491 -6.87 21.10 -23.33
CA PRO A 491 -5.66 21.84 -23.71
C PRO A 491 -4.61 21.03 -24.47
N ILE A 492 -4.43 19.74 -24.15
CA ILE A 492 -3.49 18.87 -24.88
C ILE A 492 -3.96 18.68 -26.32
N ARG A 493 -5.26 18.42 -26.53
CA ARG A 493 -5.83 18.26 -27.87
C ARG A 493 -5.73 19.55 -28.69
N GLU A 494 -5.98 20.71 -28.08
CA GLU A 494 -5.80 22.01 -28.73
C GLU A 494 -4.34 22.25 -29.14
N LEU A 495 -3.39 21.89 -28.28
CA LEU A 495 -1.96 21.94 -28.58
C LEU A 495 -1.58 21.02 -29.75
N MET A 496 -2.10 19.80 -29.78
CA MET A 496 -1.84 18.85 -30.88
C MET A 496 -2.30 19.41 -32.23
N ILE A 497 -3.48 20.03 -32.28
CA ILE A 497 -4.00 20.67 -33.50
C ILE A 497 -3.07 21.81 -33.93
N LYS A 498 -2.72 22.71 -33.00
CA LYS A 498 -1.82 23.83 -33.28
C LYS A 498 -0.45 23.39 -33.80
N VAL A 499 0.11 22.32 -33.25
CA VAL A 499 1.42 21.79 -33.66
C VAL A 499 1.36 21.17 -35.06
N ARG A 500 0.27 20.45 -35.38
CA ARG A 500 0.08 19.85 -36.72
C ARG A 500 -0.18 20.87 -37.80
N GLU A 501 -0.90 21.94 -37.47
CA GLU A 501 -1.27 23.03 -38.38
C GLU A 501 -0.29 24.21 -38.30
N HIS A 502 0.89 24.01 -37.71
CA HIS A 502 1.82 25.11 -37.42
C HIS A 502 2.38 25.73 -38.71
N LYS A 503 2.10 27.02 -38.93
CA LYS A 503 2.49 27.77 -40.14
C LYS A 503 3.76 28.61 -39.96
N GLY A 504 4.64 28.22 -39.04
CA GLY A 504 5.90 28.95 -38.78
C GLY A 504 5.70 30.33 -38.13
N LYS A 505 4.60 30.54 -37.40
CA LYS A 505 4.35 31.78 -36.62
C LYS A 505 4.23 31.46 -35.14
N GLY A 506 4.92 32.23 -34.30
CA GLY A 506 4.84 32.07 -32.85
C GLY A 506 3.42 32.33 -32.32
N SER A 507 2.96 31.58 -31.33
CA SER A 507 1.64 31.77 -30.73
C SER A 507 1.56 31.42 -29.25
N TRP A 508 0.76 32.18 -28.51
CA TRP A 508 0.45 31.91 -27.11
C TRP A 508 -0.58 30.78 -26.98
N ILE A 509 -0.36 29.91 -25.99
CA ILE A 509 -1.19 28.73 -25.68
C ILE A 509 -1.43 28.68 -24.17
N THR A 510 -2.66 28.38 -23.78
CA THR A 510 -3.03 28.20 -22.37
C THR A 510 -3.14 26.72 -22.07
N LEU A 511 -2.08 26.13 -21.50
CA LEU A 511 -2.10 24.74 -21.05
C LEU A 511 -2.66 24.59 -19.63
N LYS A 512 -2.32 25.55 -18.76
CA LYS A 512 -2.84 25.64 -17.39
C LYS A 512 -3.29 27.06 -17.10
N LYS A 513 -4.06 27.23 -16.03
CA LYS A 513 -4.53 28.56 -15.61
C LYS A 513 -3.42 29.40 -14.96
N LYS A 514 -2.45 28.75 -14.31
CA LYS A 514 -1.42 29.42 -13.50
C LYS A 514 -0.20 29.87 -14.28
N ASN A 515 0.16 29.15 -15.35
CA ASN A 515 1.27 29.50 -16.22
C ASN A 515 0.80 29.75 -17.65
N ARG A 516 1.67 30.41 -18.42
CA ARG A 516 1.48 30.62 -19.85
C ARG A 516 2.44 29.75 -20.62
N SER A 517 2.04 29.41 -21.84
CA SER A 517 2.90 28.66 -22.76
C SER A 517 2.98 29.38 -24.10
N PHE A 518 4.11 29.25 -24.77
CA PHE A 518 4.38 29.85 -26.06
C PHE A 518 4.92 28.80 -27.01
N LEU A 519 4.31 28.67 -28.19
CA LEU A 519 4.81 27.82 -29.28
C LEU A 519 5.59 28.72 -30.22
N THR A 520 6.89 28.47 -30.39
CA THR A 520 7.78 29.26 -31.25
C THR A 520 7.55 28.97 -32.73
N GLU A 521 8.13 29.80 -33.59
CA GLU A 521 8.12 29.61 -35.06
C GLU A 521 8.73 28.27 -35.46
N GLU A 522 9.77 27.84 -34.74
CA GLU A 522 10.48 26.55 -34.90
C GLU A 522 9.73 25.34 -34.30
N CYS A 523 8.46 25.50 -33.92
CA CYS A 523 7.65 24.45 -33.30
C CYS A 523 8.25 23.94 -31.97
N CYS A 524 8.90 24.83 -31.21
CA CYS A 524 9.32 24.54 -29.84
C CYS A 524 8.27 25.07 -28.86
N LEU A 525 7.83 24.21 -27.94
CA LEU A 525 6.90 24.62 -26.90
C LEU A 525 7.68 25.06 -25.66
N ILE A 526 7.38 26.25 -25.18
CA ILE A 526 7.91 26.83 -23.95
C ILE A 526 6.78 26.91 -22.95
N ILE A 527 6.97 26.33 -21.76
CA ILE A 527 6.04 26.36 -20.64
C ILE A 527 6.73 27.13 -19.50
N PHE A 528 6.31 28.37 -19.28
CA PHE A 528 6.88 29.23 -18.24
C PHE A 528 6.51 28.72 -16.84
N ARG A 529 7.34 29.00 -15.84
CA ARG A 529 6.98 28.74 -14.43
C ARG A 529 5.87 29.67 -13.96
N ASP A 530 5.13 29.24 -12.96
CA ASP A 530 3.91 29.91 -12.48
C ASP A 530 4.12 31.36 -12.06
N ARG A 531 5.29 31.72 -11.50
CA ARG A 531 5.59 33.07 -11.01
C ARG A 531 6.17 34.02 -12.05
N PHE A 532 6.50 33.52 -13.24
CA PHE A 532 7.09 34.35 -14.30
C PHE A 532 6.12 35.45 -14.76
N PHE A 533 4.82 35.13 -14.82
CA PHE A 533 3.76 36.07 -15.16
C PHE A 533 3.00 36.50 -13.90
N PRO A 534 3.43 37.58 -13.22
CA PRO A 534 2.75 38.05 -12.01
C PRO A 534 1.30 38.47 -12.30
N PRO A 535 0.41 38.43 -11.29
CA PRO A 535 -0.92 39.03 -11.37
C PRO A 535 -0.85 40.49 -11.84
N ARG A 536 -1.87 40.94 -12.59
CA ARG A 536 -1.89 42.31 -13.15
C ARG A 536 -1.72 43.39 -12.08
N SER A 537 -2.26 43.20 -10.88
CA SER A 537 -2.12 44.14 -9.76
C SER A 537 -0.66 44.31 -9.35
N GLU A 538 0.08 43.22 -9.18
CA GLU A 538 1.50 43.23 -8.82
C GLU A 538 2.36 43.77 -9.96
N ALA A 539 2.07 43.36 -11.20
CA ALA A 539 2.76 43.86 -12.39
C ALA A 539 2.60 45.38 -12.58
N HIS A 540 1.43 45.94 -12.25
CA HIS A 540 1.18 47.38 -12.31
C HIS A 540 1.76 48.13 -11.10
N ALA A 541 1.70 47.55 -9.89
CA ALA A 541 2.17 48.20 -8.67
C ALA A 541 3.66 48.57 -8.72
N ARG A 542 4.47 47.80 -9.47
CA ARG A 542 5.90 48.11 -9.66
C ARG A 542 6.16 49.21 -10.70
N ILE A 543 5.25 49.49 -11.62
CA ILE A 543 5.49 50.48 -12.69
C ILE A 543 5.57 51.87 -12.05
N GLY A 544 6.57 52.66 -12.46
CA GLY A 544 6.86 53.98 -11.90
C GLY A 544 7.74 53.95 -10.64
N THR A 545 8.12 52.78 -10.13
CA THR A 545 9.08 52.68 -9.02
C THR A 545 10.40 53.30 -9.45
N THR A 546 10.89 54.28 -8.68
CA THR A 546 12.18 54.94 -8.94
C THR A 546 13.33 53.98 -8.62
N VAL A 547 14.28 53.88 -9.55
CA VAL A 547 15.45 53.01 -9.46
C VAL A 547 16.68 53.89 -9.21
N SER A 548 17.30 53.72 -8.05
CA SER A 548 18.58 54.32 -7.73
C SER A 548 19.72 53.51 -8.36
N LEU A 549 20.82 54.20 -8.63
CA LEU A 549 22.02 53.61 -9.22
C LEU A 549 22.85 52.87 -8.17
N ASP A 550 23.64 51.88 -8.61
CA ASP A 550 24.49 51.02 -7.76
C ASP A 550 23.72 50.31 -6.62
N GLN A 551 22.45 49.94 -6.90
CA GLN A 551 21.58 49.26 -5.95
C GLN A 551 21.00 47.95 -6.53
N GLU A 552 20.53 47.11 -5.62
CA GLU A 552 19.83 45.86 -5.91
C GLU A 552 18.37 45.96 -5.46
N TYR A 553 17.46 45.53 -6.33
CA TYR A 553 16.02 45.54 -6.11
C TYR A 553 15.44 44.14 -6.34
N THR A 554 14.45 43.79 -5.54
CA THR A 554 13.71 42.52 -5.68
C THR A 554 12.27 42.80 -6.07
N PHE A 555 11.81 42.16 -7.15
CA PHE A 555 10.43 42.26 -7.64
C PHE A 555 9.87 40.84 -7.84
N GLY A 556 9.33 40.27 -6.77
CA GLY A 556 8.94 38.87 -6.74
C GLY A 556 10.14 37.97 -7.09
N PRO A 557 10.05 37.09 -8.12
CA PRO A 557 11.15 36.19 -8.48
C PRO A 557 12.30 36.88 -9.22
N TRP A 558 12.21 38.19 -9.48
CA TRP A 558 13.23 38.94 -10.22
C TRP A 558 14.17 39.70 -9.30
N LEU A 559 15.47 39.55 -9.56
CA LEU A 559 16.52 40.41 -9.04
C LEU A 559 16.96 41.39 -10.11
N LEU A 560 16.90 42.68 -9.80
CA LEU A 560 17.42 43.74 -10.64
C LEU A 560 18.62 44.37 -9.94
N GLN A 561 19.76 44.42 -10.62
CA GLN A 561 20.94 45.14 -10.18
C GLN A 561 21.28 46.25 -11.17
N THR A 562 21.53 47.45 -10.67
CA THR A 562 22.06 48.57 -11.46
C THR A 562 23.52 48.81 -11.09
N LYS A 563 24.36 49.10 -12.09
CA LYS A 563 25.76 49.48 -11.87
C LYS A 563 26.16 50.61 -12.81
N VAL A 564 26.77 51.67 -12.27
CA VAL A 564 27.31 52.76 -13.08
C VAL A 564 28.70 52.40 -13.60
N VAL A 565 28.93 52.65 -14.90
CA VAL A 565 30.21 52.40 -15.56
C VAL A 565 30.60 53.61 -16.41
N HIS A 566 31.83 54.09 -16.25
CA HIS A 566 32.34 55.29 -16.92
C HIS A 566 33.28 54.93 -18.07
N SER A 567 33.09 55.53 -19.25
CA SER A 567 33.78 55.17 -20.51
C SER A 567 35.29 55.43 -20.52
N LYS A 568 35.85 56.14 -19.53
CA LYS A 568 37.29 56.40 -19.43
C LYS A 568 38.08 55.15 -19.02
N GLN A 569 37.42 54.15 -18.46
CA GLN A 569 37.94 52.80 -18.34
C GLN A 569 37.33 52.03 -19.51
N GLN A 570 38.14 51.50 -20.45
CA GLN A 570 37.67 50.56 -21.47
C GLN A 570 37.19 49.29 -20.75
N ASP A 571 35.97 49.33 -20.23
CA ASP A 571 35.38 48.22 -19.52
C ASP A 571 34.84 47.26 -20.59
N GLN A 572 35.55 46.14 -20.80
CA GLN A 572 35.23 45.12 -21.81
C GLN A 572 33.75 44.70 -21.78
N CYS A 573 33.10 44.85 -20.63
CA CYS A 573 31.68 44.56 -20.43
C CYS A 573 30.73 45.45 -21.25
N ILE A 574 30.97 46.77 -21.34
CA ILE A 574 30.08 47.68 -22.10
C ILE A 574 30.20 47.38 -23.60
N ASP A 575 31.44 47.26 -24.10
CA ASP A 575 31.68 47.00 -25.52
C ASP A 575 31.09 45.65 -25.95
N GLN A 576 31.17 44.63 -25.08
CA GLN A 576 30.50 43.36 -25.30
C GLN A 576 28.98 43.49 -25.38
N ILE A 577 28.34 44.28 -24.51
CA ILE A 577 26.88 44.45 -24.52
C ILE A 577 26.42 45.34 -25.69
N ARG A 578 27.21 46.35 -26.10
CA ARG A 578 26.89 47.22 -27.26
C ARG A 578 26.97 46.48 -28.59
N VAL A 579 27.98 45.61 -28.75
CA VAL A 579 28.20 44.83 -29.97
C VAL A 579 27.35 43.55 -29.98
N ALA A 580 26.78 43.16 -28.84
CA ALA A 580 25.91 42.00 -28.74
C ALA A 580 24.65 42.16 -29.61
N SER A 581 24.29 41.06 -30.29
CA SER A 581 23.00 40.98 -30.96
C SER A 581 21.84 41.22 -29.98
N PRO A 582 20.68 41.75 -30.43
CA PRO A 582 19.53 41.95 -29.56
C PRO A 582 19.15 40.68 -28.82
N ILE A 583 18.90 40.81 -27.52
CA ILE A 583 18.58 39.73 -26.59
C ILE A 583 17.36 38.99 -27.09
N THR A 584 17.49 37.67 -27.22
CA THR A 584 16.45 36.77 -27.66
C THR A 584 15.76 36.09 -26.48
N LEU A 585 14.61 35.47 -26.75
CA LEU A 585 13.94 34.62 -25.76
C LEU A 585 14.85 33.47 -25.29
N TRP A 586 15.68 32.92 -26.18
CA TRP A 586 16.59 31.83 -25.84
C TRP A 586 17.67 32.25 -24.86
N ASP A 587 18.17 33.48 -24.97
CA ASP A 587 19.16 34.03 -24.03
C ASP A 587 18.56 34.13 -22.64
N LEU A 588 17.33 34.65 -22.53
CA LEU A 588 16.60 34.72 -21.27
C LEU A 588 16.38 33.32 -20.65
N LEU A 589 15.97 32.33 -21.46
CA LEU A 589 15.68 30.99 -20.95
C LEU A 589 16.94 30.25 -20.48
N ARG A 590 18.06 30.39 -21.20
CA ARG A 590 19.31 29.68 -20.91
C ARG A 590 20.13 30.33 -19.82
N ASN A 591 20.16 31.66 -19.78
CA ASN A 591 20.97 32.42 -18.83
C ASN A 591 20.17 32.85 -17.59
N GLU A 592 18.88 32.50 -17.54
CA GLU A 592 17.97 32.81 -16.42
C GLU A 592 17.90 34.32 -16.13
N GLY A 593 18.06 35.13 -17.17
CA GLY A 593 18.29 36.56 -17.04
C GLY A 593 19.11 37.10 -18.20
N PHE A 594 19.42 38.39 -18.14
CA PHE A 594 20.27 39.08 -19.11
C PHE A 594 20.72 40.43 -18.55
N SER A 595 21.70 41.05 -19.19
CA SER A 595 22.11 42.43 -18.91
C SER A 595 21.91 43.30 -20.13
N TYR A 596 21.52 44.55 -19.92
CA TYR A 596 21.44 45.58 -20.95
C TYR A 596 21.90 46.92 -20.38
N ILE A 597 22.13 47.89 -21.26
CA ILE A 597 22.65 49.20 -20.86
C ILE A 597 21.67 50.32 -21.15
N LEU A 598 21.76 51.38 -20.36
CA LEU A 598 21.10 52.66 -20.57
C LEU A 598 22.13 53.78 -20.49
N PRO A 599 22.06 54.82 -21.33
CA PRO A 599 22.96 55.96 -21.23
C PRO A 599 22.67 56.77 -19.95
N LEU A 600 23.73 57.29 -19.32
CA LEU A 600 23.62 58.13 -18.12
C LEU A 600 23.87 59.61 -18.48
N THR A 601 22.84 60.44 -18.31
CA THR A 601 22.87 61.90 -18.48
C THR A 601 22.70 62.62 -17.14
N THR A 602 23.02 63.92 -17.08
CA THR A 602 22.91 64.74 -15.86
C THR A 602 21.47 64.89 -15.34
N GLU A 603 20.46 64.62 -16.16
CA GLU A 603 19.03 64.67 -15.80
C GLU A 603 18.40 63.27 -15.70
N SER A 604 19.17 62.20 -15.78
CA SER A 604 18.63 60.84 -15.85
C SER A 604 17.94 60.42 -14.55
N GLN A 605 16.60 60.29 -14.60
CA GLN A 605 15.82 59.56 -13.60
C GLN A 605 15.38 58.22 -14.19
N PHE A 606 15.71 57.13 -13.50
CA PHE A 606 15.37 55.77 -13.93
C PHE A 606 14.17 55.24 -13.16
N VAL A 607 13.26 54.60 -13.87
CA VAL A 607 12.06 53.99 -13.28
C VAL A 607 11.81 52.60 -13.87
N ILE A 608 11.06 51.78 -13.17
CA ILE A 608 10.50 50.55 -13.75
C ILE A 608 9.37 50.95 -14.71
N SER A 609 9.47 50.51 -15.96
CA SER A 609 8.54 50.90 -17.02
C SER A 609 8.14 49.72 -17.90
N ASP A 610 6.91 49.78 -18.41
CA ASP A 610 6.44 48.91 -19.48
C ASP A 610 6.49 49.58 -20.88
N GLN A 611 7.03 50.80 -20.92
CA GLN A 611 7.26 51.64 -22.10
C GLN A 611 8.76 51.82 -22.34
N ASP A 612 9.08 52.11 -23.60
CA ASP A 612 10.43 52.46 -24.09
C ASP A 612 11.49 51.36 -23.90
N HIS A 613 11.59 50.48 -24.89
CA HIS A 613 12.49 49.34 -24.84
C HIS A 613 13.67 49.57 -25.78
N THR A 614 14.87 49.52 -25.21
CA THR A 614 16.14 49.68 -25.92
C THR A 614 16.24 48.80 -27.16
N SER A 615 17.10 49.21 -28.10
CA SER A 615 17.45 48.45 -29.30
C SER A 615 17.76 46.98 -28.99
N SER A 616 18.45 46.73 -27.87
CA SER A 616 18.82 45.41 -27.36
C SER A 616 17.62 44.51 -26.99
N LEU A 617 16.45 45.05 -26.64
CA LEU A 617 15.27 44.28 -26.18
C LEU A 617 14.18 44.13 -27.25
N LYS A 618 14.42 44.62 -28.47
CA LYS A 618 13.42 44.64 -29.56
C LYS A 618 12.93 43.25 -29.97
N LYS A 619 13.77 42.21 -29.86
CA LYS A 619 13.42 40.82 -30.22
C LYS A 619 12.57 40.09 -29.19
N LEU A 620 12.38 40.63 -27.98
CA LEU A 620 11.54 40.02 -26.96
C LEU A 620 10.06 40.35 -27.17
N ASP A 621 9.20 39.34 -27.02
CA ASP A 621 7.74 39.48 -27.11
C ASP A 621 7.20 40.46 -26.05
N LYS A 622 6.17 41.23 -26.42
CA LYS A 622 5.57 42.28 -25.57
C LYS A 622 5.02 41.72 -24.25
N ALA A 623 4.42 40.53 -24.25
CA ALA A 623 3.89 39.92 -23.04
C ALA A 623 5.00 39.51 -22.06
N ILE A 624 6.16 39.10 -22.59
CA ILE A 624 7.35 38.76 -21.78
C ILE A 624 7.92 40.03 -21.15
N LYS A 625 8.13 41.08 -21.96
CA LYS A 625 8.65 42.38 -21.47
C LYS A 625 7.79 42.96 -20.35
N LYS A 626 6.46 42.96 -20.52
CA LYS A 626 5.53 43.45 -19.49
C LYS A 626 5.56 42.67 -18.17
N SER A 627 6.13 41.46 -18.19
CA SER A 627 6.20 40.59 -17.01
C SER A 627 7.49 40.76 -16.21
N MET A 628 8.48 41.48 -16.76
CA MET A 628 9.78 41.75 -16.13
C MET A 628 9.86 43.17 -15.55
N PRO A 629 10.63 43.39 -14.47
CA PRO A 629 10.90 44.74 -13.94
C PRO A 629 11.99 45.43 -14.77
N LEU A 630 11.65 45.83 -15.99
CA LEU A 630 12.59 46.54 -16.87
C LEU A 630 12.73 48.00 -16.46
N VAL A 631 13.96 48.46 -16.35
CA VAL A 631 14.36 49.86 -16.13
C VAL A 631 14.32 50.62 -17.45
N SER A 632 13.73 51.82 -17.44
CA SER A 632 13.81 52.83 -18.51
C SER A 632 14.15 54.21 -17.93
N SER A 633 14.55 55.13 -18.80
CA SER A 633 14.68 56.57 -18.47
C SER A 633 13.30 57.24 -18.52
N VAL A 634 13.07 58.24 -17.66
CA VAL A 634 11.89 59.12 -17.70
C VAL A 634 11.98 60.13 -18.86
N PHE A 635 13.19 60.51 -19.26
CA PHE A 635 13.46 61.45 -20.35
C PHE A 635 13.84 60.70 -21.64
N GLN A 636 13.48 61.26 -22.80
CA GLN A 636 13.89 60.72 -24.10
C GLN A 636 15.41 60.66 -24.18
N LEU A 637 15.91 59.49 -24.60
CA LEU A 637 17.32 59.25 -24.80
C LEU A 637 17.69 59.74 -26.20
N ASP A 638 18.58 60.73 -26.31
CA ASP A 638 19.16 61.15 -27.59
C ASP A 638 20.07 60.06 -28.18
N ASP A 639 20.27 60.10 -29.51
CA ASP A 639 20.95 59.06 -30.29
C ASP A 639 22.35 58.65 -29.75
N GLU A 640 22.62 57.34 -29.84
CA GLU A 640 23.56 56.51 -29.06
C GLU A 640 25.07 56.86 -29.07
N ASP A 641 25.52 58.02 -29.56
CA ASP A 641 26.95 58.19 -29.96
C ASP A 641 27.85 59.06 -29.07
N HIS A 642 27.34 59.78 -28.06
CA HIS A 642 28.18 60.74 -27.28
C HIS A 642 28.12 60.62 -25.74
N HIS A 643 27.73 59.47 -25.19
CA HIS A 643 27.65 59.29 -23.72
C HIS A 643 28.96 58.80 -23.08
N LYS A 644 29.43 59.54 -22.06
CA LYS A 644 30.65 59.24 -21.27
C LYS A 644 30.42 58.23 -20.14
N SER A 645 29.16 57.91 -19.80
CA SER A 645 28.80 57.02 -18.70
C SER A 645 27.54 56.23 -19.04
N TRP A 646 27.46 55.01 -18.54
CA TRP A 646 26.39 54.05 -18.79
C TRP A 646 25.92 53.43 -17.48
N VAL A 647 24.67 52.99 -17.46
CA VAL A 647 24.10 52.16 -16.41
C VAL A 647 23.91 50.77 -16.98
N VAL A 648 24.58 49.78 -16.38
CA VAL A 648 24.36 48.36 -16.66
C VAL A 648 23.21 47.89 -15.77
N CYS A 649 22.12 47.43 -16.38
CA CYS A 649 20.99 46.81 -15.71
C CYS A 649 21.08 45.29 -15.91
N THR A 650 21.27 44.55 -14.83
CA THR A 650 21.30 43.08 -14.85
C THR A 650 20.04 42.54 -14.19
N LEU A 651 19.25 41.76 -14.95
CA LEU A 651 18.13 40.99 -14.41
C LEU A 651 18.51 39.53 -14.25
N ARG A 652 18.12 38.94 -13.12
CA ARG A 652 18.18 37.50 -12.86
C ARG A 652 16.84 37.00 -12.33
N TYR A 653 16.46 35.80 -12.74
CA TYR A 653 15.23 35.15 -12.32
C TYR A 653 15.55 33.96 -11.40
N ASP A 654 14.89 33.91 -10.25
CA ASP A 654 14.94 32.76 -9.35
C ASP A 654 13.51 32.37 -8.94
N ASN A 655 13.10 31.18 -9.35
CA ASN A 655 11.75 30.68 -9.06
C ASN A 655 11.54 30.31 -7.59
N ASN A 656 12.62 30.06 -6.84
CA ASN A 656 12.58 29.59 -5.46
C ASN A 656 12.63 30.74 -4.44
N ARG A 657 12.85 31.98 -4.90
CA ARG A 657 12.88 33.17 -4.05
C ARG A 657 11.46 33.57 -3.68
N GLU A 658 11.13 33.58 -2.39
CA GLU A 658 9.83 34.07 -1.88
C GLU A 658 9.67 35.57 -2.07
#